data_AF-A0A419ERF1-F1
#
_entry.id   AF-A0A419ERF1-F1
#
_cell.length_a   1.000
_cell.length_b   1.000
_cell.length_c   1.000
_cell.angle_alpha   90.00
_cell.angle_beta   90.00
_cell.angle_gamma   90.00
#
_symmetry.space_group_name_H-M   'P 1'
#
loop_
_entity.id
_entity.type
_entity.pdbx_description
1 polymer ?
#
loop_
_entity_poly.entity_id
_entity_poly.type
_entity_poly.pdbx_seq_one_letter_code
_entity_poly.pdbx_strand_id
1 'polypeptide(L)'
;MKKIVLMLLFLNALLFAQGYICAVGGGSEDYNDWSDKPYGWIVQKADSGKIIILGAGNAEEWLPNYFKYLGAKEAYNKKISDKTTADQQSTYDEIITAKAIFIRGGDQYDYIRYWNNTKTEEAIKYVFNNGGVVAGTSAGAMVLGTTDFTAKYGTISSRDALRNPYDNKLDLDTAFLNLVPDVLFDTHFIERGRLGRMLCFLNKLCDSNIYTIGVGIDDMTALCIDKDRIGEVMGSGAVAFYYSLEGEIHGIGYDISRNYFSDQLTAGFTYDMANMKIVSMPPTAKIIESPKVEKVKPYVIFSGSDNIAQNLNNGFKEFPSASTQPFLILYDSQSKAIADTLLKLYSLADSLLVSKDLTDNQYAENKIKSFTKFVFIASDFSSYTSLIDTSASISKVLHAEISKDETVCYFWGSASKLIGEYFVDNTDKDGLASYHGQMTIRKGLNLLDDFIFQPMVWQNDDLLENRVSALLYGMMRNRKPLGIFLTDDQYLKTDSYKMTLYRGFDIPFIIVNACNTTIVDSSVYKAGSGYRSRQVVAMNNLRYGLCNRAQSNYSFHWGEWDLSDAVEGNTTDNPSFVLANNYPNPFNSQTVISYYISKAGNVKLTVHDVLGKEILKRNIGFQPVGSYKYIFNAEDSTSKILPSGVYLFRLETGSYSLTKKMLLLK
;
A
#
# COMPACT_ATOMS: atom_id res chain seq x y z
N MET A 1 -71.81 4.60 -16.30
CA MET A 1 -71.13 4.30 -15.02
C MET A 1 -69.70 3.86 -15.30
N LYS A 2 -68.72 4.77 -15.20
CA LYS A 2 -67.28 4.42 -15.21
C LYS A 2 -66.80 4.57 -13.76
N LYS A 3 -66.46 3.45 -13.13
CA LYS A 3 -65.84 3.44 -11.80
C LYS A 3 -64.38 3.87 -11.97
N ILE A 4 -64.06 5.07 -11.49
CA ILE A 4 -62.69 5.51 -11.25
C ILE A 4 -62.27 4.87 -9.92
N VAL A 5 -61.35 3.92 -9.97
CA VAL A 5 -60.67 3.39 -8.79
C VAL A 5 -59.47 4.29 -8.55
N LEU A 6 -59.55 5.10 -7.48
CA LEU A 6 -58.44 5.94 -7.01
C LEU A 6 -57.58 5.07 -6.10
N MET A 7 -56.39 4.69 -6.58
CA MET A 7 -55.42 3.91 -5.80
C MET A 7 -54.49 4.91 -5.07
N LEU A 8 -54.72 5.09 -3.77
CA LEU A 8 -53.85 5.86 -2.88
C LEU A 8 -52.62 5.02 -2.54
N LEU A 9 -51.48 5.35 -3.15
CA LEU A 9 -50.15 4.87 -2.74
C LEU A 9 -49.69 5.69 -1.52
N PHE A 10 -49.78 5.11 -0.32
CA PHE A 10 -49.06 5.60 0.84
C PHE A 10 -47.58 5.21 0.71
N LEU A 11 -46.75 6.14 0.26
CA LEU A 11 -45.30 6.01 0.34
C LEU A 11 -44.85 6.50 1.73
N ASN A 12 -44.95 5.64 2.76
CA ASN A 12 -44.25 5.87 4.02
C ASN A 12 -42.79 5.45 3.85
N ALA A 13 -42.00 6.26 3.15
CA ALA A 13 -40.56 6.24 3.34
C ALA A 13 -40.29 6.97 4.65
N LEU A 14 -40.09 6.22 5.74
CA LEU A 14 -39.36 6.75 6.89
C LEU A 14 -37.96 7.07 6.39
N LEU A 15 -37.73 8.32 5.99
CA LEU A 15 -36.41 8.87 5.72
C LEU A 15 -35.68 8.94 7.06
N PHE A 16 -35.04 7.84 7.45
CA PHE A 16 -34.08 7.84 8.53
C PHE A 16 -32.88 8.71 8.10
N ALA A 17 -32.52 9.69 8.92
CA ALA A 17 -31.31 10.47 8.70
C ALA A 17 -30.12 9.61 9.14
N GLN A 18 -29.28 9.19 8.20
CA GLN A 18 -28.06 8.47 8.52
C GLN A 18 -27.15 9.36 9.39
N GLY A 19 -26.59 8.77 10.44
CA GLY A 19 -25.79 9.46 11.46
C GLY A 19 -24.36 9.73 11.04
N TYR A 20 -23.54 10.07 12.04
CA TYR A 20 -22.13 10.41 11.89
C TYR A 20 -21.25 9.28 12.46
N ILE A 21 -20.06 9.08 11.89
CA ILE A 21 -19.09 8.09 12.39
C ILE A 21 -17.78 8.78 12.78
N CYS A 22 -17.18 8.36 13.90
CA CYS A 22 -15.79 8.71 14.23
C CYS A 22 -15.02 7.43 14.55
N ALA A 23 -14.21 6.97 13.60
CA ALA A 23 -13.35 5.80 13.75
C ALA A 23 -11.95 6.25 14.17
N VAL A 24 -11.45 5.74 15.30
CA VAL A 24 -10.20 6.19 15.92
C VAL A 24 -9.21 5.02 15.95
N GLY A 25 -7.99 5.25 15.47
CA GLY A 25 -6.95 4.23 15.34
C GLY A 25 -6.36 3.74 16.66
N GLY A 26 -6.70 4.41 17.77
CA GLY A 26 -6.14 4.15 19.09
C GLY A 26 -5.29 5.31 19.59
N GLY A 27 -4.62 5.07 20.71
CA GLY A 27 -3.57 5.94 21.24
C GLY A 27 -3.92 6.44 22.62
N SER A 28 -2.94 7.01 23.31
CA SER A 28 -3.22 7.72 24.56
C SER A 28 -3.90 9.03 24.24
N GLU A 29 -5.18 9.18 24.61
CA GLU A 29 -5.88 10.45 24.55
C GLU A 29 -5.56 11.29 25.80
N ASP A 30 -5.50 12.61 25.65
CA ASP A 30 -5.24 13.54 26.76
C ASP A 30 -5.90 14.91 26.49
N TYR A 31 -6.06 15.71 27.53
CA TYR A 31 -6.61 17.05 27.47
C TYR A 31 -5.67 17.99 26.72
N ASN A 32 -6.19 18.79 25.78
CA ASN A 32 -5.41 19.73 24.97
C ASN A 32 -4.41 19.05 24.03
N ASP A 33 -4.67 17.80 23.64
CA ASP A 33 -3.83 17.02 22.74
C ASP A 33 -4.58 16.67 21.43
N TRP A 34 -3.98 15.79 20.62
CA TRP A 34 -4.46 15.37 19.30
C TRP A 34 -5.94 14.96 19.29
N SER A 35 -6.43 14.36 20.37
CA SER A 35 -7.78 13.80 20.52
C SER A 35 -8.86 14.85 20.73
N ASP A 36 -8.53 16.07 21.14
CA ASP A 36 -9.50 17.14 21.39
C ASP A 36 -10.31 17.45 20.13
N LYS A 37 -9.65 17.45 18.96
CA LYS A 37 -10.29 17.73 17.68
C LYS A 37 -11.33 16.65 17.30
N PRO A 38 -10.98 15.36 17.17
CA PRO A 38 -11.96 14.35 16.82
C PRO A 38 -13.00 14.10 17.91
N TYR A 39 -12.67 14.22 19.20
CA TYR A 39 -13.65 13.96 20.27
C TYR A 39 -14.56 15.16 20.48
N GLY A 40 -14.04 16.38 20.32
CA GLY A 40 -14.85 17.59 20.25
C GLY A 40 -15.80 17.58 19.05
N TRP A 41 -15.38 17.02 17.91
CA TRP A 41 -16.28 16.79 16.77
C TRP A 41 -17.44 15.86 17.13
N ILE A 42 -17.20 14.77 17.87
CA ILE A 42 -18.28 13.89 18.37
C ILE A 42 -19.27 14.69 19.22
N VAL A 43 -18.78 15.48 20.18
CA VAL A 43 -19.62 16.32 21.05
C VAL A 43 -20.43 17.32 20.23
N GLN A 44 -19.79 17.98 19.25
CA GLN A 44 -20.44 18.94 18.37
C GLN A 44 -21.56 18.30 17.55
N LYS A 45 -21.31 17.14 16.92
CA LYS A 45 -22.30 16.41 16.12
C LYS A 45 -23.41 15.78 16.97
N ALA A 46 -23.17 15.59 18.25
CA ALA A 46 -24.16 15.17 19.23
C ALA A 46 -24.98 16.34 19.82
N ASP A 47 -24.82 17.56 19.30
CA ASP A 47 -25.42 18.80 19.83
C ASP A 47 -25.15 18.98 21.33
N SER A 48 -23.93 18.69 21.78
CA SER A 48 -23.55 18.68 23.20
C SER A 48 -24.43 17.77 24.08
N GLY A 49 -25.10 16.79 23.48
CA GLY A 49 -26.06 15.93 24.15
C GLY A 49 -25.43 14.85 25.05
N LYS A 50 -26.24 13.83 25.36
CA LYS A 50 -25.80 12.68 26.16
C LYS A 50 -24.89 11.77 25.34
N ILE A 51 -23.75 11.40 25.91
CA ILE A 51 -22.80 10.43 25.35
C ILE A 51 -22.78 9.18 26.22
N ILE A 52 -23.09 8.02 25.65
CA ILE A 52 -22.98 6.74 26.36
C ILE A 52 -21.74 6.00 25.85
N ILE A 53 -20.82 5.70 26.77
CA ILE A 53 -19.56 5.04 26.47
C ILE A 53 -19.71 3.55 26.73
N LEU A 54 -19.75 2.75 25.67
CA LEU A 54 -19.97 1.31 25.72
C LEU A 54 -18.64 0.54 25.83
N GLY A 55 -18.65 -0.55 26.59
CA GLY A 55 -17.53 -1.50 26.64
C GLY A 55 -17.91 -2.83 27.27
N ALA A 56 -17.08 -3.86 27.04
CA ALA A 56 -17.25 -5.18 27.65
C ALA A 56 -16.60 -5.30 29.04
N GLY A 57 -15.66 -4.41 29.35
CA GLY A 57 -14.96 -4.35 30.64
C GLY A 57 -15.44 -3.21 31.54
N ASN A 58 -15.00 -3.24 32.79
CA ASN A 58 -15.14 -2.07 33.67
C ASN A 58 -14.31 -0.90 33.12
N ALA A 59 -14.69 0.32 33.49
CA ALA A 59 -14.12 1.55 32.98
C ALA A 59 -13.89 2.54 34.11
N GLU A 60 -12.84 3.35 33.99
CA GLU A 60 -12.64 4.51 34.85
C GLU A 60 -13.46 5.72 34.35
N GLU A 61 -13.70 6.69 35.22
CA GLU A 61 -14.50 7.89 34.91
C GLU A 61 -13.74 8.95 34.10
N TRP A 62 -12.49 8.72 33.76
CA TRP A 62 -11.68 9.67 33.01
C TRP A 62 -12.28 10.03 31.63
N LEU A 63 -12.68 9.04 30.83
CA LEU A 63 -13.22 9.29 29.47
C LEU A 63 -14.58 10.01 29.51
N PRO A 64 -15.55 9.64 30.38
CA PRO A 64 -16.72 10.46 30.63
C PRO A 64 -16.41 11.91 31.00
N ASN A 65 -15.44 12.13 31.89
CA ASN A 65 -15.02 13.47 32.30
C ASN A 65 -14.38 14.26 31.16
N TYR A 66 -13.61 13.58 30.31
CA TYR A 66 -13.01 14.18 29.13
C TYR A 66 -14.07 14.64 28.12
N PHE A 67 -15.10 13.82 27.83
CA PHE A 67 -16.21 14.26 26.97
C PHE A 67 -16.99 15.44 27.57
N LYS A 68 -17.19 15.48 28.90
CA LYS A 68 -17.79 16.64 29.58
C LYS A 68 -16.91 17.88 29.47
N TYR A 69 -15.59 17.74 29.61
CA TYR A 69 -14.63 18.82 29.39
C TYR A 69 -14.72 19.39 27.97
N LEU A 70 -14.90 18.53 26.97
CA LEU A 70 -15.12 18.93 25.57
C LEU A 70 -16.52 19.50 25.29
N GLY A 71 -17.42 19.53 26.30
CA GLY A 71 -18.72 20.20 26.22
C GLY A 71 -19.94 19.27 26.15
N ALA A 72 -19.81 17.96 26.40
CA ALA A 72 -20.97 17.08 26.52
C ALA A 72 -21.78 17.39 27.78
N LYS A 73 -23.10 17.51 27.66
CA LYS A 73 -24.01 17.75 28.79
C LYS A 73 -24.00 16.60 29.79
N GLU A 74 -23.90 15.38 29.29
CA GLU A 74 -23.87 14.16 30.09
C GLU A 74 -22.99 13.13 29.40
N ALA A 75 -22.15 12.45 30.17
CA ALA A 75 -21.38 11.32 29.69
C ALA A 75 -21.13 10.33 30.84
N TYR A 76 -21.23 9.03 30.56
CA TYR A 76 -20.96 7.96 31.53
C TYR A 76 -20.63 6.63 30.83
N ASN A 77 -20.01 5.72 31.58
CA ASN A 77 -19.68 4.38 31.12
C ASN A 77 -20.84 3.40 31.30
N LYS A 78 -21.13 2.59 30.27
CA LYS A 78 -22.07 1.48 30.32
C LYS A 78 -21.36 0.18 29.92
N LYS A 79 -21.27 -0.75 30.88
CA LYS A 79 -20.72 -2.08 30.65
C LYS A 79 -21.79 -3.03 30.11
N ILE A 80 -21.47 -3.75 29.04
CA ILE A 80 -22.29 -4.80 28.44
C ILE A 80 -21.36 -5.98 28.11
N SER A 81 -21.24 -6.91 29.05
CA SER A 81 -20.20 -7.95 29.05
C SER A 81 -20.70 -9.36 28.75
N ASP A 82 -21.97 -9.50 28.38
CA ASP A 82 -22.59 -10.79 28.08
C ASP A 82 -23.85 -10.59 27.23
N LYS A 83 -24.26 -11.65 26.53
CA LYS A 83 -25.42 -11.62 25.63
C LYS A 83 -26.75 -11.41 26.35
N THR A 84 -26.87 -11.88 27.59
CA THR A 84 -28.10 -11.70 28.39
C THR A 84 -28.35 -10.23 28.69
N THR A 85 -27.34 -9.51 29.19
CA THR A 85 -27.40 -8.08 29.45
C THR A 85 -27.56 -7.29 28.15
N ALA A 86 -26.88 -7.72 27.09
CA ALA A 86 -26.96 -7.07 25.78
C ALA A 86 -28.37 -7.14 25.16
N ASP A 87 -29.12 -8.22 25.43
CA ASP A 87 -30.45 -8.45 24.86
C ASP A 87 -31.62 -7.98 25.74
N GLN A 88 -31.34 -7.30 26.85
CA GLN A 88 -32.37 -6.72 27.70
C GLN A 88 -33.02 -5.48 27.07
N GLN A 89 -34.34 -5.38 27.17
CA GLN A 89 -35.08 -4.17 26.76
C GLN A 89 -34.62 -2.93 27.52
N SER A 90 -34.29 -3.04 28.81
CA SER A 90 -33.74 -1.93 29.60
C SER A 90 -32.40 -1.41 29.06
N THR A 91 -31.58 -2.29 28.46
CA THR A 91 -30.33 -1.88 27.80
C THR A 91 -30.63 -1.10 26.52
N TYR A 92 -31.59 -1.56 25.72
CA TYR A 92 -32.07 -0.81 24.55
C TYR A 92 -32.59 0.57 24.94
N ASP A 93 -33.54 0.61 25.88
CA ASP A 93 -34.23 1.83 26.31
C ASP A 93 -33.26 2.89 26.81
N GLU A 94 -32.19 2.46 27.49
CA GLU A 94 -31.11 3.34 27.95
C GLU A 94 -30.28 3.88 26.78
N ILE A 95 -29.79 3.00 25.89
CA ILE A 95 -28.89 3.36 24.78
C ILE A 95 -29.57 4.33 23.81
N ILE A 96 -30.85 4.14 23.49
CA ILE A 96 -31.56 5.02 22.56
C ILE A 96 -31.74 6.46 23.07
N THR A 97 -31.46 6.73 24.35
CA THR A 97 -31.44 8.11 24.89
C THR A 97 -30.18 8.89 24.51
N ALA A 98 -29.16 8.21 23.99
CA ALA A 98 -27.90 8.83 23.60
C ALA A 98 -28.05 9.73 22.36
N LYS A 99 -27.26 10.79 22.32
CA LYS A 99 -26.96 11.57 21.11
C LYS A 99 -25.66 11.13 20.45
N ALA A 100 -24.73 10.58 21.24
CA ALA A 100 -23.59 9.85 20.72
C ALA A 100 -23.34 8.56 21.52
N ILE A 101 -22.88 7.55 20.81
CA ILE A 101 -22.36 6.31 21.38
C ILE A 101 -20.87 6.28 21.11
N PHE A 102 -20.07 5.95 22.12
CA PHE A 102 -18.63 5.74 21.97
C PHE A 102 -18.27 4.31 22.39
N ILE A 103 -17.74 3.50 21.47
CA ILE A 103 -17.32 2.13 21.73
C ILE A 103 -15.82 2.14 22.08
N ARG A 104 -15.48 1.70 23.29
CA ARG A 104 -14.09 1.70 23.78
C ARG A 104 -13.20 0.72 23.00
N GLY A 105 -11.90 0.82 23.23
CA GLY A 105 -10.95 -0.23 22.88
C GLY A 105 -11.12 -1.47 23.77
N GLY A 106 -10.51 -2.58 23.35
CA GLY A 106 -10.64 -3.89 23.99
C GLY A 106 -10.34 -5.00 22.99
N ASP A 107 -11.11 -6.08 23.07
CA ASP A 107 -11.15 -7.14 22.06
C ASP A 107 -12.44 -6.97 21.23
N GLN A 108 -12.32 -6.78 19.92
CA GLN A 108 -13.48 -6.59 19.06
C GLN A 108 -14.39 -7.85 19.01
N TYR A 109 -13.84 -9.04 19.28
CA TYR A 109 -14.64 -10.25 19.36
C TYR A 109 -15.61 -10.21 20.54
N ASP A 110 -15.31 -9.48 21.61
CA ASP A 110 -16.25 -9.27 22.72
C ASP A 110 -17.51 -8.54 22.26
N TYR A 111 -17.34 -7.49 21.46
CA TYR A 111 -18.48 -6.73 20.94
C TYR A 111 -19.32 -7.58 20.00
N ILE A 112 -18.68 -8.29 19.08
CA ILE A 112 -19.37 -9.18 18.14
C ILE A 112 -20.09 -10.30 18.91
N ARG A 113 -19.41 -11.03 19.80
CA ARG A 113 -20.00 -12.21 20.47
C ARG A 113 -21.12 -11.84 21.45
N TYR A 114 -21.04 -10.67 22.10
CA TYR A 114 -22.04 -10.24 23.08
C TYR A 114 -23.19 -9.48 22.45
N TRP A 115 -22.93 -8.60 21.47
CA TRP A 115 -23.93 -7.64 21.00
C TRP A 115 -24.58 -8.03 19.67
N ASN A 116 -23.96 -8.88 18.85
CA ASN A 116 -24.55 -9.31 17.58
C ASN A 116 -25.87 -10.07 17.79
N ASN A 117 -26.88 -9.71 17.02
CA ASN A 117 -28.27 -10.15 17.12
C ASN A 117 -28.82 -9.94 18.53
N THR A 118 -28.71 -8.72 19.07
CA THR A 118 -29.29 -8.34 20.37
C THR A 118 -29.90 -6.95 20.33
N LYS A 119 -30.68 -6.64 21.38
CA LYS A 119 -31.17 -5.29 21.69
C LYS A 119 -30.09 -4.20 21.76
N THR A 120 -28.85 -4.52 22.12
CA THR A 120 -27.75 -3.54 22.10
C THR A 120 -27.39 -3.12 20.69
N GLU A 121 -27.25 -4.07 19.76
CA GLU A 121 -27.00 -3.77 18.35
C GLU A 121 -28.16 -2.97 17.73
N GLU A 122 -29.41 -3.38 18.00
CA GLU A 122 -30.60 -2.65 17.56
C GLU A 122 -30.58 -1.19 18.05
N ALA A 123 -30.19 -0.94 19.31
CA ALA A 123 -30.14 0.39 19.88
C ALA A 123 -29.02 1.25 19.30
N ILE A 124 -27.83 0.68 19.04
CA ILE A 124 -26.73 1.40 18.38
C ILE A 124 -27.16 1.81 16.96
N LYS A 125 -27.72 0.89 16.19
CA LYS A 125 -28.28 1.15 14.86
C LYS A 125 -29.40 2.19 14.93
N TYR A 126 -30.26 2.15 15.94
CA TYR A 126 -31.31 3.15 16.13
C TYR A 126 -30.74 4.56 16.34
N VAL A 127 -29.76 4.73 17.22
CA VAL A 127 -29.14 6.05 17.46
C VAL A 127 -28.49 6.57 16.18
N PHE A 128 -27.76 5.73 15.45
CA PHE A 128 -27.17 6.10 14.17
C PHE A 128 -28.22 6.50 13.13
N ASN A 129 -29.28 5.70 12.93
CA ASN A 129 -30.34 5.96 11.96
C ASN A 129 -31.24 7.16 12.34
N ASN A 130 -31.12 7.68 13.55
CA ASN A 130 -31.81 8.90 14.01
C ASN A 130 -30.87 10.12 14.05
N GLY A 131 -29.79 10.10 13.25
CA GLY A 131 -28.86 11.22 13.09
C GLY A 131 -27.84 11.38 14.22
N GLY A 132 -27.75 10.41 15.14
CA GLY A 132 -26.75 10.42 16.21
C GLY A 132 -25.34 10.08 15.72
N VAL A 133 -24.36 10.22 16.62
CA VAL A 133 -22.97 9.85 16.35
C VAL A 133 -22.67 8.46 16.89
N VAL A 134 -22.05 7.59 16.10
CA VAL A 134 -21.43 6.36 16.62
C VAL A 134 -19.94 6.43 16.38
N ALA A 135 -19.19 6.41 17.46
CA ALA A 135 -17.74 6.50 17.45
C ALA A 135 -17.12 5.26 18.09
N GLY A 136 -15.87 4.97 17.77
CA GLY A 136 -15.13 3.92 18.44
C GLY A 136 -13.62 4.07 18.29
N THR A 137 -12.88 3.55 19.27
CA THR A 137 -11.40 3.56 19.26
C THR A 137 -10.84 2.14 19.29
N SER A 138 -9.77 1.88 18.53
CA SER A 138 -9.14 0.56 18.45
C SER A 138 -10.18 -0.51 18.07
N ALA A 139 -10.39 -1.55 18.90
CA ALA A 139 -11.44 -2.55 18.70
C ALA A 139 -12.84 -1.98 18.45
N GLY A 140 -13.21 -0.85 19.08
CA GLY A 140 -14.49 -0.20 18.86
C GLY A 140 -14.64 0.42 17.47
N ALA A 141 -13.54 0.84 16.83
CA ALA A 141 -13.55 1.32 15.44
C ALA A 141 -13.64 0.15 14.45
N MET A 142 -13.03 -0.99 14.78
CA MET A 142 -12.96 -2.18 13.93
C MET A 142 -14.29 -2.90 13.73
N VAL A 143 -15.36 -2.45 14.39
CA VAL A 143 -16.72 -3.00 14.29
C VAL A 143 -17.75 -2.05 13.68
N LEU A 144 -17.30 -0.92 13.13
CA LEU A 144 -18.20 0.10 12.57
C LEU A 144 -18.53 -0.13 11.08
N GLY A 145 -17.74 -0.97 10.41
CA GLY A 145 -17.84 -1.24 8.98
C GLY A 145 -18.95 -2.22 8.63
N THR A 146 -19.10 -2.48 7.33
CA THR A 146 -19.90 -3.63 6.84
C THR A 146 -19.17 -4.94 7.01
N THR A 147 -17.83 -4.91 7.00
CA THR A 147 -17.01 -6.09 7.19
C THR A 147 -16.04 -5.87 8.34
N ASP A 148 -16.07 -6.77 9.29
CA ASP A 148 -15.31 -6.68 10.53
C ASP A 148 -14.28 -7.80 10.61
N PHE A 149 -13.04 -7.46 10.96
CA PHE A 149 -12.04 -8.44 11.36
C PHE A 149 -12.31 -8.88 12.79
N THR A 150 -12.85 -10.09 12.96
CA THR A 150 -13.46 -10.50 14.24
C THR A 150 -12.46 -10.72 15.36
N ALA A 151 -11.21 -11.11 15.03
CA ALA A 151 -10.20 -11.61 15.96
C ALA A 151 -10.66 -12.78 16.86
N LYS A 152 -11.70 -13.54 16.47
CA LYS A 152 -12.23 -14.70 17.20
C LYS A 152 -11.17 -15.72 17.60
N TYR A 153 -10.20 -15.96 16.72
CA TYR A 153 -9.10 -16.91 16.91
C TYR A 153 -7.78 -16.20 17.28
N GLY A 154 -7.86 -14.95 17.75
CA GLY A 154 -6.75 -14.05 18.00
C GLY A 154 -6.41 -13.19 16.78
N THR A 155 -5.52 -12.22 17.00
CA THR A 155 -5.02 -11.35 15.93
C THR A 155 -3.99 -12.06 15.05
N ILE A 156 -3.80 -11.54 13.83
CA ILE A 156 -2.78 -11.99 12.90
C ILE A 156 -1.86 -10.83 12.52
N SER A 157 -0.56 -11.12 12.42
CA SER A 157 0.47 -10.18 11.96
C SER A 157 0.43 -10.05 10.43
N SER A 158 0.99 -8.97 9.88
CA SER A 158 1.17 -8.87 8.43
C SER A 158 2.05 -9.97 7.87
N ARG A 159 3.09 -10.39 8.61
CA ARG A 159 3.99 -11.47 8.20
C ARG A 159 3.24 -12.79 8.02
N ASP A 160 2.43 -13.16 9.01
CA ASP A 160 1.70 -14.43 9.00
C ASP A 160 0.54 -14.41 8.01
N ALA A 161 -0.16 -13.28 7.88
CA ALA A 161 -1.22 -13.11 6.89
C ALA A 161 -0.69 -13.21 5.45
N LEU A 162 0.45 -12.57 5.18
CA LEU A 162 1.11 -12.62 3.87
C LEU A 162 1.63 -14.04 3.57
N ARG A 163 2.08 -14.79 4.59
CA ARG A 163 2.45 -16.21 4.46
C ARG A 163 1.31 -17.13 4.14
N ASN A 164 0.18 -16.90 4.79
CA ASN A 164 -1.00 -17.72 4.62
C ASN A 164 -2.25 -16.84 4.61
N PRO A 165 -2.70 -16.39 3.42
CA PRO A 165 -3.91 -15.59 3.29
C PRO A 165 -5.21 -16.37 3.62
N TYR A 166 -5.10 -17.67 3.93
CA TYR A 166 -6.22 -18.53 4.38
C TYR A 166 -6.08 -18.99 5.82
N ASP A 167 -5.16 -18.38 6.59
CA ASP A 167 -5.05 -18.64 8.02
C ASP A 167 -6.41 -18.45 8.71
N ASN A 168 -6.74 -19.34 9.65
CA ASN A 168 -8.04 -19.30 10.33
C ASN A 168 -8.22 -18.04 11.19
N LYS A 169 -7.12 -17.35 11.55
CA LYS A 169 -7.18 -16.06 12.23
C LYS A 169 -7.63 -14.93 11.34
N LEU A 170 -7.55 -15.05 10.00
CA LEU A 170 -8.14 -14.09 9.04
C LEU A 170 -9.67 -14.26 8.99
N ASP A 171 -10.33 -14.16 10.14
CA ASP A 171 -11.77 -14.32 10.29
C ASP A 171 -12.46 -12.97 10.05
N LEU A 172 -13.31 -12.93 9.02
CA LEU A 172 -14.05 -11.74 8.58
C LEU A 172 -15.55 -12.02 8.70
N ASP A 173 -16.29 -11.13 9.34
CA ASP A 173 -17.74 -11.21 9.49
C ASP A 173 -18.41 -9.99 8.84
N THR A 174 -19.62 -10.16 8.32
CA THR A 174 -20.44 -9.10 7.71
C THR A 174 -21.81 -8.94 8.36
N ALA A 175 -22.08 -9.68 9.44
CA ALA A 175 -23.39 -9.73 10.07
C ALA A 175 -23.58 -8.72 11.22
N PHE A 176 -22.51 -8.08 11.68
CA PHE A 176 -22.57 -7.12 12.79
C PHE A 176 -22.79 -5.68 12.31
N LEU A 177 -23.04 -4.75 13.23
CA LEU A 177 -23.32 -3.30 13.13
C LEU A 177 -23.55 -2.65 11.74
N ASN A 178 -22.66 -2.81 10.76
CA ASN A 178 -22.88 -2.42 9.36
C ASN A 178 -23.31 -0.94 9.23
N LEU A 179 -22.58 -0.05 9.89
CA LEU A 179 -22.91 1.38 9.94
C LEU A 179 -22.27 2.15 8.79
N VAL A 180 -21.08 1.73 8.35
CA VAL A 180 -20.37 2.31 7.20
C VAL A 180 -20.36 1.31 6.04
N PRO A 181 -21.19 1.53 4.99
CA PRO A 181 -21.28 0.63 3.85
C PRO A 181 -19.94 0.42 3.15
N ASP A 182 -19.64 -0.83 2.77
CA ASP A 182 -18.47 -1.22 1.96
C ASP A 182 -17.13 -0.80 2.59
N VAL A 183 -17.03 -0.84 3.91
CA VAL A 183 -15.81 -0.50 4.66
C VAL A 183 -15.41 -1.62 5.61
N LEU A 184 -14.11 -1.87 5.68
CA LEU A 184 -13.44 -2.66 6.71
C LEU A 184 -12.41 -1.77 7.42
N PHE A 185 -12.54 -1.59 8.73
CA PHE A 185 -11.61 -0.78 9.51
C PHE A 185 -10.48 -1.64 10.11
N ASP A 186 -9.26 -1.10 10.09
CA ASP A 186 -8.14 -1.60 10.88
C ASP A 186 -7.46 -0.42 11.60
N THR A 187 -7.00 -0.66 12.82
CA THR A 187 -6.50 0.36 13.75
C THR A 187 -5.04 0.09 14.12
N HIS A 188 -4.37 0.98 14.87
CA HIS A 188 -2.93 0.85 15.21
C HIS A 188 -2.09 0.49 13.97
N PHE A 189 -2.41 1.13 12.85
CA PHE A 189 -2.17 0.58 11.53
C PHE A 189 -0.67 0.54 11.19
N ILE A 190 -0.03 1.70 11.03
CA ILE A 190 1.40 1.76 10.72
C ILE A 190 2.27 1.29 11.89
N GLU A 191 1.86 1.54 13.14
CA GLU A 191 2.63 1.24 14.35
C GLU A 191 2.84 -0.26 14.51
N ARG A 192 1.84 -1.05 14.11
CA ARG A 192 1.88 -2.52 14.13
C ARG A 192 2.13 -3.11 12.74
N GLY A 193 2.55 -2.30 11.77
CA GLY A 193 2.89 -2.73 10.41
C GLY A 193 1.76 -3.46 9.70
N ARG A 194 0.49 -3.04 9.87
CA ARG A 194 -0.72 -3.78 9.45
C ARG A 194 -1.07 -3.67 7.96
N LEU A 195 -0.19 -3.06 7.16
CA LEU A 195 -0.33 -2.98 5.70
C LEU A 195 -0.52 -4.38 5.06
N GLY A 196 0.36 -5.34 5.37
CA GLY A 196 0.31 -6.66 4.76
C GLY A 196 -1.00 -7.42 5.04
N ARG A 197 -1.45 -7.43 6.29
CA ARG A 197 -2.70 -8.12 6.65
C ARG A 197 -3.94 -7.45 6.06
N MET A 198 -3.94 -6.12 5.91
CA MET A 198 -5.04 -5.40 5.23
C MET A 198 -5.19 -5.88 3.80
N LEU A 199 -4.08 -5.97 3.07
CA LEU A 199 -4.10 -6.45 1.68
C LEU A 199 -4.58 -7.92 1.61
N CYS A 200 -4.24 -8.76 2.60
CA CYS A 200 -4.77 -10.12 2.71
C CYS A 200 -6.27 -10.16 3.04
N PHE A 201 -6.81 -9.26 3.87
CA PHE A 201 -8.25 -9.15 4.11
C PHE A 201 -8.98 -8.84 2.80
N LEU A 202 -8.50 -7.83 2.06
CA LEU A 202 -9.07 -7.46 0.77
C LEU A 202 -8.97 -8.60 -0.25
N ASN A 203 -7.84 -9.33 -0.28
CA ASN A 203 -7.69 -10.50 -1.13
C ASN A 203 -8.79 -11.54 -0.88
N LYS A 204 -8.96 -11.93 0.38
CA LYS A 204 -9.94 -12.94 0.81
C LYS A 204 -11.38 -12.54 0.48
N LEU A 205 -11.72 -11.25 0.64
CA LEU A 205 -13.04 -10.74 0.29
C LEU A 205 -13.30 -10.76 -1.22
N CYS A 206 -12.31 -10.35 -2.00
CA CYS A 206 -12.45 -10.37 -3.46
C CYS A 206 -12.52 -11.78 -4.04
N ASP A 207 -11.89 -12.79 -3.42
CA ASP A 207 -12.09 -14.20 -3.80
C ASP A 207 -13.57 -14.62 -3.67
N SER A 208 -14.31 -13.93 -2.80
CA SER A 208 -15.75 -14.08 -2.61
C SER A 208 -16.59 -13.04 -3.38
N ASN A 209 -15.98 -12.32 -4.33
CA ASN A 209 -16.58 -11.20 -5.08
C ASN A 209 -17.12 -10.06 -4.19
N ILE A 210 -16.51 -9.84 -3.02
CA ILE A 210 -16.82 -8.72 -2.13
C ILE A 210 -15.73 -7.66 -2.31
N TYR A 211 -16.13 -6.48 -2.77
CA TYR A 211 -15.25 -5.32 -2.96
C TYR A 211 -15.54 -4.31 -1.85
N THR A 212 -14.59 -4.15 -0.93
CA THR A 212 -14.69 -3.24 0.22
C THR A 212 -13.51 -2.28 0.23
N ILE A 213 -13.67 -1.14 0.87
CA ILE A 213 -12.58 -0.21 1.16
C ILE A 213 -11.97 -0.61 2.50
N GLY A 214 -10.72 -1.05 2.48
CA GLY A 214 -9.92 -1.24 3.67
C GLY A 214 -9.43 0.10 4.20
N VAL A 215 -9.78 0.47 5.43
CA VAL A 215 -9.41 1.74 6.05
C VAL A 215 -8.46 1.46 7.21
N GLY A 216 -7.16 1.67 6.97
CA GLY A 216 -6.12 1.61 8.01
C GLY A 216 -5.98 2.95 8.70
N ILE A 217 -6.20 3.01 10.01
CA ILE A 217 -6.11 4.22 10.82
C ILE A 217 -4.94 4.08 11.80
N ASP A 218 -3.98 4.99 11.67
CA ASP A 218 -2.81 5.05 12.55
C ASP A 218 -3.22 5.40 13.99
N ASP A 219 -2.34 5.07 14.94
CA ASP A 219 -2.43 5.53 16.31
C ASP A 219 -2.50 7.06 16.38
N MET A 220 -3.19 7.57 17.39
CA MET A 220 -3.45 9.00 17.59
C MET A 220 -4.07 9.70 16.37
N THR A 221 -4.87 8.96 15.59
CA THR A 221 -5.49 9.43 14.35
C THR A 221 -6.95 9.00 14.30
N ALA A 222 -7.80 9.81 13.67
CA ALA A 222 -9.22 9.55 13.52
C ALA A 222 -9.71 9.87 12.12
N LEU A 223 -10.71 9.12 11.67
CA LEU A 223 -11.51 9.40 10.49
C LEU A 223 -12.94 9.75 10.94
N CYS A 224 -13.33 11.02 10.77
CA CYS A 224 -14.65 11.52 11.10
C CYS A 224 -15.51 11.60 9.83
N ILE A 225 -16.50 10.72 9.68
CA ILE A 225 -17.32 10.55 8.49
C ILE A 225 -18.68 11.20 8.71
N ASP A 226 -19.08 12.06 7.78
CA ASP A 226 -20.40 12.68 7.78
C ASP A 226 -21.49 11.84 7.10
N LYS A 227 -22.72 12.36 7.12
CA LYS A 227 -23.92 11.74 6.52
C LYS A 227 -23.81 11.49 5.01
N ASP A 228 -22.91 12.21 4.32
CA ASP A 228 -22.71 12.11 2.88
C ASP A 228 -21.51 11.20 2.54
N ARG A 229 -20.99 10.46 3.54
CA ARG A 229 -19.79 9.61 3.45
C ARG A 229 -18.50 10.37 3.13
N ILE A 230 -18.44 11.64 3.52
CA ILE A 230 -17.21 12.43 3.45
C ILE A 230 -16.47 12.28 4.78
N GLY A 231 -15.29 11.65 4.73
CA GLY A 231 -14.42 11.45 5.89
C GLY A 231 -13.35 12.53 6.00
N GLU A 232 -13.27 13.22 7.15
CA GLU A 232 -12.16 14.11 7.50
C GLU A 232 -11.11 13.36 8.33
N VAL A 233 -9.84 13.44 7.93
CA VAL A 233 -8.72 12.91 8.70
C VAL A 233 -8.29 13.92 9.76
N MET A 234 -8.13 13.45 11.00
CA MET A 234 -7.68 14.25 12.14
C MET A 234 -6.62 13.48 12.95
N GLY A 235 -5.75 14.19 13.67
CA GLY A 235 -4.74 13.56 14.52
C GLY A 235 -3.36 13.47 13.87
N SER A 236 -2.49 12.60 14.38
CA SER A 236 -1.04 12.72 14.20
C SER A 236 -0.41 11.84 13.13
N GLY A 237 -1.06 10.76 12.72
CA GLY A 237 -0.62 9.84 11.68
C GLY A 237 -1.38 10.06 10.36
N ALA A 238 -1.68 8.96 9.69
CA ALA A 238 -2.48 8.93 8.48
C ALA A 238 -3.67 7.98 8.58
N VAL A 239 -4.61 8.19 7.66
CA VAL A 239 -5.63 7.21 7.29
C VAL A 239 -5.32 6.74 5.88
N ALA A 240 -5.14 5.44 5.72
CA ALA A 240 -4.88 4.80 4.44
C ALA A 240 -6.12 4.06 3.95
N PHE A 241 -6.65 4.49 2.82
CA PHE A 241 -7.76 3.84 2.12
C PHE A 241 -7.17 2.87 1.10
N TYR A 242 -7.50 1.59 1.16
CA TYR A 242 -7.06 0.55 0.25
C TYR A 242 -8.27 -0.07 -0.46
N TYR A 243 -8.17 -0.31 -1.77
CA TYR A 243 -9.24 -0.94 -2.52
C TYR A 243 -8.71 -1.71 -3.74
N SER A 244 -9.49 -2.67 -4.21
CA SER A 244 -9.25 -3.39 -5.47
C SER A 244 -10.38 -3.02 -6.44
N LEU A 245 -10.07 -2.93 -7.73
CA LEU A 245 -11.08 -2.70 -8.76
C LEU A 245 -11.61 -4.03 -9.28
N GLU A 246 -12.90 -4.04 -9.66
CA GLU A 246 -13.51 -5.20 -10.30
C GLU A 246 -12.84 -5.48 -11.66
N GLY A 247 -12.47 -6.75 -11.90
CA GLY A 247 -11.90 -7.20 -13.17
C GLY A 247 -10.40 -6.98 -13.35
N GLU A 248 -9.68 -6.54 -12.31
CA GLU A 248 -8.23 -6.72 -12.23
C GLU A 248 -7.87 -8.21 -12.37
N ILE A 249 -6.74 -8.53 -13.00
CA ILE A 249 -6.31 -9.93 -13.16
C ILE A 249 -5.80 -10.41 -11.80
N HIS A 250 -6.28 -11.56 -11.36
CA HIS A 250 -6.02 -12.07 -10.02
C HIS A 250 -5.55 -13.51 -10.05
N GLY A 251 -4.58 -13.83 -9.21
CA GLY A 251 -4.45 -15.19 -8.71
C GLY A 251 -5.68 -15.56 -7.87
N ILE A 252 -5.99 -16.86 -7.82
CA ILE A 252 -7.06 -17.42 -6.98
C ILE A 252 -6.39 -18.34 -5.97
N GLY A 253 -6.88 -18.38 -4.73
CA GLY A 253 -6.26 -19.24 -3.74
C GLY A 253 -4.97 -18.61 -3.23
N TYR A 254 -3.96 -19.46 -3.00
CA TYR A 254 -2.67 -19.01 -2.48
C TYR A 254 -1.91 -18.09 -3.43
N ASP A 255 -2.30 -17.92 -4.70
CA ASP A 255 -1.71 -16.91 -5.58
C ASP A 255 -2.34 -15.54 -5.31
N ILE A 256 -1.60 -14.64 -4.65
CA ILE A 256 -2.08 -13.28 -4.35
C ILE A 256 -1.49 -12.22 -5.29
N SER A 257 -1.21 -12.61 -6.54
CA SER A 257 -0.71 -11.70 -7.56
C SER A 257 -1.79 -10.70 -7.99
N ARG A 258 -1.72 -9.48 -7.43
CA ARG A 258 -2.77 -8.45 -7.58
C ARG A 258 -2.25 -7.03 -7.35
N ASN A 259 -2.91 -6.05 -7.99
CA ASN A 259 -2.79 -4.63 -7.65
C ASN A 259 -3.88 -4.18 -6.69
N TYR A 260 -3.49 -3.43 -5.66
CA TYR A 260 -4.38 -2.65 -4.81
C TYR A 260 -4.08 -1.18 -5.00
N PHE A 261 -5.10 -0.36 -4.94
CA PHE A 261 -4.99 1.09 -5.01
C PHE A 261 -5.11 1.67 -3.63
N SER A 262 -4.46 2.82 -3.41
CA SER A 262 -4.55 3.48 -2.13
C SER A 262 -4.40 4.98 -2.20
N ASP A 263 -5.16 5.64 -1.34
CA ASP A 263 -4.97 7.03 -0.95
C ASP A 263 -4.60 7.03 0.53
N GLN A 264 -3.38 7.47 0.86
CA GLN A 264 -2.95 7.68 2.24
C GLN A 264 -3.00 9.16 2.53
N LEU A 265 -3.75 9.56 3.56
CA LEU A 265 -4.07 10.96 3.84
C LEU A 265 -3.74 11.32 5.28
N THR A 266 -3.15 12.49 5.49
CA THR A 266 -2.86 13.04 6.83
C THR A 266 -3.95 14.02 7.25
N ALA A 267 -3.82 14.59 8.46
CA ALA A 267 -4.84 15.48 8.99
C ALA A 267 -5.18 16.68 8.09
N GLY A 268 -6.47 17.01 8.04
CA GLY A 268 -7.03 18.12 7.26
C GLY A 268 -7.44 17.76 5.83
N PHE A 269 -7.15 16.54 5.36
CA PHE A 269 -7.75 16.02 4.14
C PHE A 269 -9.18 15.56 4.38
N THR A 270 -10.05 15.74 3.39
CA THR A 270 -11.39 15.14 3.35
C THR A 270 -11.53 14.23 2.14
N TYR A 271 -12.15 13.07 2.32
CA TYR A 271 -12.24 12.01 1.31
C TYR A 271 -13.68 11.54 1.12
N ASP A 272 -14.15 11.56 -0.12
CA ASP A 272 -15.43 10.98 -0.53
C ASP A 272 -15.25 9.48 -0.69
N MET A 273 -15.72 8.73 0.31
CA MET A 273 -15.56 7.29 0.35
C MET A 273 -16.45 6.56 -0.65
N ALA A 274 -17.56 7.18 -1.08
CA ALA A 274 -18.46 6.56 -2.06
C ALA A 274 -17.86 6.60 -3.47
N ASN A 275 -17.10 7.66 -3.79
CA ASN A 275 -16.49 7.86 -5.11
C ASN A 275 -14.96 7.68 -5.11
N MET A 276 -14.37 7.33 -3.97
CA MET A 276 -12.93 7.13 -3.78
C MET A 276 -12.10 8.32 -4.29
N LYS A 277 -12.39 9.52 -3.79
CA LYS A 277 -11.70 10.75 -4.23
C LYS A 277 -11.47 11.74 -3.09
N ILE A 278 -10.37 12.47 -3.17
CA ILE A 278 -10.11 13.62 -2.29
C ILE A 278 -11.09 14.74 -2.65
N VAL A 279 -11.76 15.30 -1.64
CA VAL A 279 -12.70 16.43 -1.77
C VAL A 279 -12.03 17.75 -1.42
N SER A 280 -11.21 17.76 -0.37
CA SER A 280 -10.44 18.93 0.06
C SER A 280 -9.14 18.48 0.71
N MET A 281 -8.16 19.39 0.72
CA MET A 281 -6.80 19.13 1.21
C MET A 281 -6.31 20.30 2.07
N PRO A 282 -5.42 20.06 3.05
CA PRO A 282 -4.88 21.11 3.90
C PRO A 282 -3.96 22.05 3.11
N PRO A 283 -3.71 23.30 3.57
CA PRO A 283 -2.81 24.24 2.91
C PRO A 283 -1.35 23.77 2.77
N THR A 284 -0.95 22.78 3.58
CA THR A 284 0.38 22.17 3.55
C THR A 284 0.57 21.25 2.35
N ALA A 285 -0.51 20.66 1.84
CA ALA A 285 -0.50 19.76 0.70
C ALA A 285 0.07 20.43 -0.56
N LYS A 286 0.76 19.63 -1.36
CA LYS A 286 1.40 20.05 -2.62
C LYS A 286 0.88 19.23 -3.77
N ILE A 287 0.44 19.92 -4.82
CA ILE A 287 0.22 19.33 -6.14
C ILE A 287 1.58 19.13 -6.80
N ILE A 288 1.77 17.96 -7.39
CA ILE A 288 3.05 17.54 -7.96
C ILE A 288 2.82 16.92 -9.33
N GLU A 289 3.82 17.02 -10.19
CA GLU A 289 3.88 16.19 -11.38
C GLU A 289 4.47 14.83 -10.98
N SER A 290 3.85 13.76 -11.47
CA SER A 290 4.29 12.42 -11.18
C SER A 290 5.59 12.10 -11.94
N PRO A 291 6.66 11.67 -11.25
CA PRO A 291 7.89 11.27 -11.91
C PRO A 291 7.64 10.01 -12.74
N LYS A 292 8.28 9.92 -13.90
CA LYS A 292 8.30 8.70 -14.70
C LYS A 292 9.57 7.94 -14.39
N VAL A 293 9.51 6.62 -14.54
CA VAL A 293 10.72 5.80 -14.48
C VAL A 293 11.48 6.00 -15.78
N GLU A 294 12.69 6.55 -15.72
CA GLU A 294 13.46 6.92 -16.92
C GLU A 294 14.53 5.90 -17.28
N LYS A 295 15.25 5.37 -16.29
CA LYS A 295 16.37 4.45 -16.54
C LYS A 295 16.59 3.49 -15.38
N VAL A 296 16.89 2.23 -15.73
CA VAL A 296 17.22 1.17 -14.77
C VAL A 296 18.55 0.56 -15.19
N LYS A 297 19.52 0.51 -14.26
CA LYS A 297 20.77 -0.21 -14.45
C LYS A 297 20.48 -1.71 -14.61
N PRO A 298 20.88 -2.37 -15.71
CA PRO A 298 20.77 -3.82 -15.83
C PRO A 298 21.76 -4.54 -14.91
N TYR A 299 21.48 -5.81 -14.59
CA TYR A 299 22.34 -6.71 -13.81
C TYR A 299 22.64 -6.25 -12.37
N VAL A 300 21.67 -5.59 -11.73
CA VAL A 300 21.65 -5.41 -10.28
C VAL A 300 20.85 -6.55 -9.67
N ILE A 301 21.45 -7.28 -8.73
CA ILE A 301 20.83 -8.38 -7.99
C ILE A 301 20.77 -7.97 -6.52
N PHE A 302 19.65 -8.19 -5.85
CA PHE A 302 19.50 -7.77 -4.46
C PHE A 302 18.48 -8.59 -3.68
N SER A 303 18.67 -8.68 -2.37
CA SER A 303 17.86 -9.49 -1.46
C SER A 303 17.34 -8.68 -0.27
N GLY A 304 16.31 -9.19 0.40
CA GLY A 304 15.68 -8.53 1.55
C GLY A 304 16.15 -9.01 2.92
N SER A 305 17.05 -9.99 3.00
CA SER A 305 17.48 -10.63 4.26
C SER A 305 18.98 -10.51 4.48
N ASP A 306 19.40 -10.32 5.72
CA ASP A 306 20.80 -10.42 6.12
C ASP A 306 21.21 -11.87 6.47
N ASN A 307 20.27 -12.83 6.44
CA ASN A 307 20.55 -14.22 6.76
C ASN A 307 21.46 -14.88 5.71
N ILE A 308 22.58 -15.45 6.18
CA ILE A 308 23.59 -16.05 5.31
C ILE A 308 23.07 -17.25 4.54
N ALA A 309 22.40 -18.19 5.22
CA ALA A 309 21.91 -19.40 4.59
C ALA A 309 20.85 -19.11 3.53
N GLN A 310 19.96 -18.13 3.77
CA GLN A 310 18.94 -17.73 2.79
C GLN A 310 19.57 -17.12 1.54
N ASN A 311 20.48 -16.15 1.69
CA ASN A 311 21.16 -15.52 0.55
C ASN A 311 21.96 -16.51 -0.27
N LEU A 312 22.77 -17.36 0.40
CA LEU A 312 23.56 -18.40 -0.26
C LEU A 312 22.69 -19.45 -0.95
N ASN A 313 21.47 -19.68 -0.48
CA ASN A 313 20.55 -20.62 -1.11
C ASN A 313 19.70 -20.02 -2.23
N ASN A 314 19.57 -18.70 -2.28
CA ASN A 314 18.74 -17.93 -3.21
C ASN A 314 19.62 -17.09 -4.14
N GLY A 315 19.33 -15.80 -4.32
CA GLY A 315 19.88 -14.94 -5.38
C GLY A 315 21.39 -14.92 -5.53
N PHE A 316 22.16 -15.24 -4.48
CA PHE A 316 23.62 -15.35 -4.58
C PHE A 316 24.08 -16.56 -5.41
N LYS A 317 23.22 -17.56 -5.65
CA LYS A 317 23.45 -18.65 -6.62
C LYS A 317 23.22 -18.25 -8.08
N GLU A 318 22.52 -17.14 -8.33
CA GLU A 318 22.37 -16.55 -9.67
C GLU A 318 23.44 -15.48 -9.97
N PHE A 319 24.02 -14.89 -8.92
CA PHE A 319 25.20 -14.04 -9.03
C PHE A 319 26.48 -14.71 -9.59
N PRO A 320 26.74 -16.04 -9.49
CA PRO A 320 27.94 -16.64 -10.01
C PRO A 320 27.81 -16.91 -11.51
N SER A 321 28.83 -16.51 -12.27
CA SER A 321 29.37 -17.45 -13.25
C SER A 321 30.31 -18.35 -12.47
N ALA A 322 29.81 -19.49 -11.97
CA ALA A 322 30.66 -20.41 -11.23
C ALA A 322 31.86 -20.82 -12.11
N SER A 323 33.07 -20.57 -11.60
CA SER A 323 34.40 -21.05 -12.04
C SER A 323 35.36 -20.16 -12.86
N THR A 324 35.00 -18.99 -13.42
CA THR A 324 35.93 -18.30 -14.36
C THR A 324 36.26 -16.83 -14.13
N GLN A 325 35.55 -16.07 -13.27
CA GLN A 325 35.86 -14.64 -13.05
C GLN A 325 35.80 -14.22 -11.58
N PRO A 326 36.78 -13.42 -11.10
CA PRO A 326 36.85 -12.94 -9.73
C PRO A 326 35.81 -11.84 -9.45
N PHE A 327 35.47 -11.61 -8.17
CA PHE A 327 34.56 -10.55 -7.73
C PHE A 327 35.08 -9.85 -6.46
N LEU A 328 34.70 -8.58 -6.29
CA LEU A 328 35.11 -7.76 -5.14
C LEU A 328 33.98 -7.65 -4.12
N ILE A 329 34.27 -8.01 -2.86
CA ILE A 329 33.37 -7.84 -1.72
C ILE A 329 33.68 -6.52 -1.02
N LEU A 330 32.73 -5.60 -1.05
CA LEU A 330 32.73 -4.35 -0.29
C LEU A 330 31.90 -4.58 0.98
N TYR A 331 32.51 -4.42 2.15
CA TYR A 331 31.84 -4.72 3.42
C TYR A 331 32.24 -3.76 4.53
N ASP A 332 31.32 -3.42 5.45
CA ASP A 332 31.65 -2.70 6.68
C ASP A 332 32.16 -3.65 7.78
N SER A 333 32.76 -3.10 8.84
CA SER A 333 33.36 -3.91 9.91
C SER A 333 32.39 -4.88 10.60
N GLN A 334 31.12 -4.53 10.75
CA GLN A 334 30.11 -5.39 11.38
C GLN A 334 29.70 -6.56 10.46
N SER A 335 29.86 -6.37 9.15
CA SER A 335 29.56 -7.39 8.13
C SER A 335 30.71 -8.36 7.86
N LYS A 336 31.81 -8.28 8.62
CA LYS A 336 33.03 -9.09 8.39
C LYS A 336 32.77 -10.60 8.36
N ALA A 337 31.90 -11.12 9.22
CA ALA A 337 31.60 -12.55 9.27
C ALA A 337 30.97 -13.08 7.97
N ILE A 338 30.16 -12.25 7.29
CA ILE A 338 29.56 -12.59 6.00
C ILE A 338 30.65 -12.57 4.93
N ALA A 339 31.48 -11.52 4.89
CA ALA A 339 32.59 -11.41 3.94
C ALA A 339 33.59 -12.59 4.07
N ASP A 340 33.99 -12.94 5.29
CA ASP A 340 34.89 -14.07 5.55
C ASP A 340 34.28 -15.42 5.12
N THR A 341 32.96 -15.58 5.27
CA THR A 341 32.24 -16.76 4.76
C THR A 341 32.29 -16.83 3.24
N LEU A 342 32.04 -15.72 2.54
CA LEU A 342 32.10 -15.67 1.08
C LEU A 342 33.52 -15.93 0.56
N LEU A 343 34.54 -15.35 1.18
CA LEU A 343 35.95 -15.60 0.81
C LEU A 343 36.34 -17.08 0.95
N LYS A 344 35.83 -17.77 1.99
CA LYS A 344 36.06 -19.21 2.18
C LYS A 344 35.36 -20.08 1.13
N LEU A 345 34.15 -19.69 0.73
CA LEU A 345 33.35 -20.45 -0.23
C LEU A 345 33.81 -20.23 -1.68
N TYR A 346 34.36 -19.05 -2.00
CA TYR A 346 34.69 -18.64 -3.36
C TYR A 346 36.16 -18.21 -3.47
N SER A 347 37.01 -19.11 -3.96
CA SER A 347 38.46 -18.91 -4.06
C SER A 347 38.91 -17.77 -5.01
N LEU A 348 38.02 -17.29 -5.89
CA LEU A 348 38.27 -16.16 -6.79
C LEU A 348 37.73 -14.83 -6.22
N ALA A 349 37.18 -14.83 -5.00
CA ALA A 349 36.72 -13.63 -4.34
C ALA A 349 37.88 -12.86 -3.70
N ASP A 350 37.82 -11.54 -3.80
CA ASP A 350 38.68 -10.64 -3.03
C ASP A 350 37.79 -9.65 -2.26
N SER A 351 38.33 -8.99 -1.24
CA SER A 351 37.55 -8.08 -0.38
C SER A 351 38.23 -6.75 -0.11
N LEU A 352 37.42 -5.75 0.18
CA LEU A 352 37.83 -4.42 0.59
C LEU A 352 36.96 -4.00 1.78
N LEU A 353 37.60 -3.85 2.95
CA LEU A 353 36.95 -3.31 4.14
C LEU A 353 36.64 -1.83 3.90
N VAL A 354 35.37 -1.50 3.98
CA VAL A 354 34.85 -0.14 3.84
C VAL A 354 34.85 0.50 5.22
N SER A 355 35.58 1.59 5.35
CA SER A 355 35.64 2.41 6.56
C SER A 355 35.55 3.89 6.20
N LYS A 356 35.21 4.70 7.20
CA LYS A 356 35.20 6.16 7.09
C LYS A 356 36.56 6.74 6.64
N ASP A 357 37.65 6.02 6.90
CA ASP A 357 39.02 6.45 6.60
C ASP A 357 39.49 6.01 5.20
N LEU A 358 38.65 5.31 4.42
CA LEU A 358 39.00 4.82 3.08
C LEU A 358 39.08 5.93 2.01
N THR A 359 39.02 7.21 2.40
CA THR A 359 39.11 8.34 1.48
C THR A 359 40.50 8.44 0.85
N ASP A 360 40.56 8.64 -0.47
CA ASP A 360 41.79 8.97 -1.21
C ASP A 360 42.89 7.89 -1.16
N ASN A 361 42.49 6.64 -1.40
CA ASN A 361 43.38 5.47 -1.35
C ASN A 361 43.57 4.85 -2.75
N GLN A 362 44.73 5.10 -3.37
CA GLN A 362 45.06 4.59 -4.71
C GLN A 362 45.03 3.05 -4.80
N TYR A 363 45.38 2.34 -3.72
CA TYR A 363 45.28 0.88 -3.70
C TYR A 363 43.82 0.43 -3.83
N ALA A 364 42.90 1.07 -3.11
CA ALA A 364 41.49 0.78 -3.19
C ALA A 364 40.90 1.11 -4.58
N GLU A 365 41.30 2.24 -5.18
CA GLU A 365 40.89 2.57 -6.55
C GLU A 365 41.35 1.55 -7.59
N ASN A 366 42.63 1.16 -7.53
CA ASN A 366 43.20 0.16 -8.44
C ASN A 366 42.50 -1.18 -8.27
N LYS A 367 42.19 -1.54 -7.02
CA LYS A 367 41.40 -2.72 -6.71
C LYS A 367 40.01 -2.63 -7.29
N ILE A 368 39.28 -1.52 -7.14
CA ILE A 368 37.94 -1.36 -7.74
C ILE A 368 37.98 -1.49 -9.26
N LYS A 369 38.95 -0.87 -9.94
CA LYS A 369 39.12 -0.92 -11.40
C LYS A 369 39.42 -2.33 -11.94
N SER A 370 39.88 -3.27 -11.12
CA SER A 370 40.23 -4.62 -11.56
C SER A 370 39.08 -5.61 -11.54
N PHE A 371 37.86 -5.20 -11.16
CA PHE A 371 36.69 -6.07 -11.09
C PHE A 371 35.50 -5.50 -11.86
N THR A 372 34.70 -6.39 -12.44
CA THR A 372 33.41 -6.10 -13.08
C THR A 372 32.24 -6.70 -12.31
N LYS A 373 32.50 -7.26 -11.12
CA LYS A 373 31.54 -7.92 -10.26
C LYS A 373 31.74 -7.45 -8.82
N PHE A 374 30.69 -6.91 -8.24
CA PHE A 374 30.74 -6.30 -6.92
C PHE A 374 29.68 -6.92 -6.02
N VAL A 375 30.06 -7.22 -4.79
CA VAL A 375 29.15 -7.65 -3.72
C VAL A 375 29.20 -6.59 -2.63
N PHE A 376 28.06 -5.99 -2.32
CA PHE A 376 27.89 -4.99 -1.27
C PHE A 376 27.25 -5.63 -0.05
N ILE A 377 27.89 -5.49 1.10
CA ILE A 377 27.38 -5.97 2.40
C ILE A 377 27.51 -4.81 3.39
N ALA A 378 26.39 -4.40 3.97
CA ALA A 378 26.34 -3.20 4.79
C ALA A 378 25.28 -3.33 5.88
N SER A 379 25.69 -3.27 7.14
CA SER A 379 24.80 -3.06 8.29
C SER A 379 25.04 -1.72 8.98
N ASP A 380 26.21 -1.09 8.77
CA ASP A 380 26.46 0.29 9.12
C ASP A 380 26.79 1.17 7.90
N PHE A 381 25.79 1.95 7.48
CA PHE A 381 25.94 2.89 6.37
C PHE A 381 26.85 4.08 6.68
N SER A 382 27.22 4.34 7.94
CA SER A 382 28.14 5.44 8.27
C SER A 382 29.53 5.21 7.68
N SER A 383 29.95 3.94 7.61
CA SER A 383 31.23 3.52 7.02
C SER A 383 31.27 3.69 5.50
N TYR A 384 30.12 3.63 4.82
CA TYR A 384 29.99 3.75 3.36
C TYR A 384 30.06 5.18 2.83
N THR A 385 30.15 6.18 3.69
CA THR A 385 30.15 7.61 3.30
C THR A 385 31.21 7.92 2.24
N SER A 386 32.42 7.36 2.37
CA SER A 386 33.54 7.56 1.44
C SER A 386 33.31 6.97 0.05
N LEU A 387 32.42 5.97 -0.07
CA LEU A 387 32.06 5.35 -1.35
C LEU A 387 30.90 6.07 -2.05
N ILE A 388 30.01 6.69 -1.28
CA ILE A 388 28.80 7.37 -1.77
C ILE A 388 29.07 8.85 -2.09
N ASP A 389 29.96 9.50 -1.34
CA ASP A 389 30.28 10.91 -1.56
C ASP A 389 31.16 11.08 -2.81
N THR A 390 30.51 11.47 -3.92
CA THR A 390 31.15 11.74 -5.22
C THR A 390 32.23 12.83 -5.19
N SER A 391 32.45 13.54 -4.08
CA SER A 391 33.61 14.42 -3.91
C SER A 391 34.93 13.63 -3.82
N ALA A 392 34.90 12.42 -3.25
CA ALA A 392 36.06 11.56 -3.06
C ALA A 392 36.49 10.84 -4.35
N SER A 393 37.79 10.72 -4.59
CA SER A 393 38.33 10.06 -5.79
C SER A 393 37.90 8.58 -5.89
N ILE A 394 37.95 7.86 -4.77
CA ILE A 394 37.48 6.46 -4.69
C ILE A 394 36.00 6.31 -5.06
N SER A 395 35.14 7.24 -4.63
CA SER A 395 33.71 7.23 -4.98
C SER A 395 33.52 7.42 -6.49
N LYS A 396 34.21 8.39 -7.10
CA LYS A 396 34.15 8.60 -8.55
C LYS A 396 34.57 7.35 -9.34
N VAL A 397 35.65 6.69 -8.91
CA VAL A 397 36.10 5.43 -9.50
C VAL A 397 35.05 4.34 -9.33
N LEU A 398 34.51 4.15 -8.12
CA LEU A 398 33.47 3.16 -7.88
C LEU A 398 32.25 3.41 -8.76
N HIS A 399 31.68 4.61 -8.74
CA HIS A 399 30.51 4.99 -9.55
C HIS A 399 30.76 4.77 -11.04
N ALA A 400 31.95 5.11 -11.55
CA ALA A 400 32.31 4.86 -12.95
C ALA A 400 32.33 3.37 -13.30
N GLU A 401 32.81 2.50 -12.40
CA GLU A 401 32.86 1.06 -12.62
C GLU A 401 31.49 0.38 -12.47
N ILE A 402 30.71 0.73 -11.44
CA ILE A 402 29.40 0.11 -11.17
C ILE A 402 28.29 0.57 -12.12
N SER A 403 28.47 1.71 -12.79
CA SER A 403 27.49 2.23 -13.76
C SER A 403 27.60 1.58 -15.14
N LYS A 404 28.67 0.83 -15.44
CA LYS A 404 28.85 0.15 -16.73
C LYS A 404 27.83 -0.97 -16.90
N ASP A 405 27.23 -1.08 -18.09
CA ASP A 405 26.15 -2.05 -18.33
C ASP A 405 26.60 -3.50 -18.08
N GLU A 406 27.85 -3.86 -18.40
CA GLU A 406 28.43 -5.17 -18.17
C GLU A 406 28.76 -5.48 -16.69
N THR A 407 28.80 -4.46 -15.83
CA THR A 407 29.12 -4.64 -14.41
C THR A 407 27.91 -5.23 -13.67
N VAL A 408 28.15 -6.31 -12.93
CA VAL A 408 27.15 -6.99 -12.11
C VAL A 408 27.32 -6.59 -10.64
N CYS A 409 26.26 -6.12 -10.01
CA CYS A 409 26.27 -5.73 -8.60
C CYS A 409 25.30 -6.60 -7.80
N TYR A 410 25.78 -7.21 -6.72
CA TYR A 410 24.94 -7.88 -5.73
C TYR A 410 24.84 -7.04 -4.47
N PHE A 411 23.63 -6.77 -4.00
CA PHE A 411 23.38 -6.11 -2.72
C PHE A 411 22.76 -7.08 -1.72
N TRP A 412 23.45 -7.27 -0.62
CA TRP A 412 23.06 -8.23 0.40
C TRP A 412 22.18 -7.59 1.47
N GLY A 413 20.91 -8.01 1.53
CA GLY A 413 19.97 -7.64 2.60
C GLY A 413 19.89 -6.13 2.83
N SER A 414 20.37 -5.67 3.97
CA SER A 414 20.41 -4.25 4.34
C SER A 414 21.11 -3.37 3.29
N ALA A 415 22.15 -3.88 2.62
CA ALA A 415 22.87 -3.15 1.58
C ALA A 415 21.98 -2.75 0.39
N SER A 416 20.84 -3.43 0.18
CA SER A 416 19.88 -3.12 -0.88
C SER A 416 19.34 -1.68 -0.80
N LYS A 417 19.39 -1.05 0.38
CA LYS A 417 19.09 0.39 0.53
C LYS A 417 20.01 1.28 -0.31
N LEU A 418 21.26 0.89 -0.51
CA LEU A 418 22.26 1.69 -1.23
C LEU A 418 22.00 1.80 -2.74
N ILE A 419 21.09 1.00 -3.29
CA ILE A 419 20.89 0.90 -4.75
C ILE A 419 20.31 2.20 -5.34
N GLY A 420 19.37 2.83 -4.61
CA GLY A 420 18.72 4.05 -5.05
C GLY A 420 19.64 5.28 -5.05
N GLU A 421 19.16 6.39 -5.61
CA GLU A 421 19.83 7.69 -5.42
C GLU A 421 19.79 8.11 -3.95
N TYR A 422 18.70 7.75 -3.25
CA TYR A 422 18.48 8.06 -1.85
C TYR A 422 17.95 6.84 -1.09
N PHE A 423 18.21 6.80 0.22
CA PHE A 423 17.63 5.81 1.13
C PHE A 423 17.42 6.38 2.53
N VAL A 424 16.60 5.69 3.32
CA VAL A 424 16.36 6.02 4.73
C VAL A 424 17.28 5.16 5.61
N ASP A 425 18.19 5.79 6.36
CA ASP A 425 19.32 5.12 7.03
C ASP A 425 18.93 4.50 8.37
N ASN A 426 18.50 5.33 9.33
CA ASN A 426 18.38 4.97 10.74
C ASN A 426 17.11 4.18 11.11
N THR A 427 16.49 3.46 10.17
CA THR A 427 15.27 2.68 10.44
C THR A 427 15.48 1.56 11.45
N ASP A 428 16.73 1.11 11.61
CA ASP A 428 17.13 -0.03 12.44
C ASP A 428 17.93 0.39 13.69
N LYS A 429 18.29 1.67 13.81
CA LYS A 429 19.15 2.20 14.89
C LYS A 429 18.37 2.83 16.04
N ASP A 430 17.15 3.29 15.79
CA ASP A 430 16.24 3.90 16.76
C ASP A 430 14.82 3.46 16.43
N GLY A 431 14.19 2.65 17.30
CA GLY A 431 12.86 2.07 17.06
C GLY A 431 11.71 3.07 16.94
N LEU A 432 11.91 4.32 17.36
CA LEU A 432 10.90 5.39 17.32
C LEU A 432 11.27 6.53 16.36
N ALA A 433 12.22 6.30 15.45
CA ALA A 433 12.71 7.32 14.53
C ALA A 433 11.58 7.96 13.71
N SER A 434 10.65 7.18 13.16
CA SER A 434 9.48 7.72 12.44
C SER A 434 8.55 8.46 13.39
N TYR A 435 8.26 7.85 14.53
CA TYR A 435 7.32 8.38 15.54
C TYR A 435 7.74 9.77 16.07
N HIS A 436 9.03 9.96 16.32
CA HIS A 436 9.61 11.23 16.81
C HIS A 436 10.08 12.20 15.71
N GLY A 437 9.89 11.85 14.44
CA GLY A 437 10.32 12.70 13.32
C GLY A 437 11.84 12.78 13.11
N GLN A 438 12.54 11.69 13.40
CA GLN A 438 14.00 11.58 13.44
C GLN A 438 14.60 10.68 12.34
N MET A 439 13.81 10.10 11.45
CA MET A 439 14.32 9.40 10.27
C MET A 439 15.19 10.31 9.41
N THR A 440 16.32 9.78 8.95
CA THR A 440 17.30 10.48 8.11
C THR A 440 17.35 9.89 6.72
N ILE A 441 17.51 10.77 5.72
CA ILE A 441 17.70 10.40 4.32
C ILE A 441 19.16 10.65 3.95
N ARG A 442 19.76 9.71 3.23
CA ARG A 442 21.14 9.80 2.73
C ARG A 442 21.18 9.46 1.24
N LYS A 443 22.23 9.92 0.56
CA LYS A 443 22.52 9.51 -0.81
C LYS A 443 22.92 8.03 -0.84
N GLY A 444 22.55 7.32 -1.89
CA GLY A 444 23.02 5.99 -2.23
C GLY A 444 23.95 6.01 -3.46
N LEU A 445 24.06 4.86 -4.13
CA LEU A 445 24.95 4.64 -5.27
C LEU A 445 24.32 5.02 -6.62
N ASN A 446 23.03 5.38 -6.62
CA ASN A 446 22.31 5.84 -7.80
C ASN A 446 22.35 4.85 -8.99
N LEU A 447 22.13 3.57 -8.71
CA LEU A 447 22.00 2.53 -9.74
C LEU A 447 20.56 2.40 -10.24
N LEU A 448 19.59 2.57 -9.32
CA LEU A 448 18.16 2.60 -9.59
C LEU A 448 17.59 3.90 -9.02
N ASP A 449 17.87 5.02 -9.69
CA ASP A 449 17.57 6.39 -9.27
C ASP A 449 16.13 6.57 -8.76
N ASP A 450 15.18 6.02 -9.51
CA ASP A 450 13.73 6.15 -9.31
C ASP A 450 13.15 5.33 -8.14
N PHE A 451 14.00 4.67 -7.34
CA PHE A 451 13.59 3.71 -6.33
C PHE A 451 13.99 4.09 -4.91
N ILE A 452 13.11 3.76 -3.97
CA ILE A 452 13.43 3.60 -2.54
C ILE A 452 13.27 2.13 -2.18
N PHE A 453 14.20 1.59 -1.40
CA PHE A 453 14.15 0.20 -0.93
C PHE A 453 14.06 0.16 0.58
N GLN A 454 13.20 -0.69 1.10
CA GLN A 454 13.18 -1.03 2.51
C GLN A 454 13.25 -2.57 2.68
N PRO A 455 14.40 -3.11 3.10
CA PRO A 455 14.54 -4.51 3.44
C PRO A 455 14.05 -4.84 4.85
N MET A 456 13.88 -6.16 5.09
CA MET A 456 13.58 -6.78 6.38
C MET A 456 12.31 -6.27 7.07
N VAL A 457 11.34 -5.75 6.31
CA VAL A 457 10.17 -5.04 6.86
C VAL A 457 9.50 -5.83 7.99
N TRP A 458 9.35 -7.14 7.84
CA TRP A 458 8.59 -8.01 8.73
C TRP A 458 9.44 -8.84 9.70
N GLN A 459 10.73 -8.54 9.87
CA GLN A 459 11.62 -9.37 10.70
C GLN A 459 11.66 -8.99 12.18
N ASN A 460 11.34 -7.73 12.52
CA ASN A 460 11.39 -7.22 13.88
C ASN A 460 10.19 -6.32 14.16
N ASP A 461 9.35 -6.74 15.11
CA ASP A 461 8.12 -6.04 15.48
C ASP A 461 8.39 -4.66 16.08
N ASP A 462 9.51 -4.47 16.78
CA ASP A 462 9.92 -3.20 17.39
C ASP A 462 10.30 -2.13 16.34
N LEU A 463 10.50 -2.53 15.08
CA LEU A 463 10.94 -1.66 13.99
C LEU A 463 9.88 -1.50 12.89
N LEU A 464 8.67 -2.05 13.06
CA LEU A 464 7.64 -2.05 12.02
C LEU A 464 7.27 -0.65 11.58
N GLU A 465 6.98 0.25 12.51
CA GLU A 465 6.59 1.61 12.18
C GLU A 465 7.65 2.29 11.32
N ASN A 466 8.92 2.23 11.75
CA ASN A 466 10.03 2.80 11.02
C ASN A 466 10.16 2.22 9.62
N ARG A 467 10.20 0.89 9.52
CA ARG A 467 10.44 0.21 8.25
C ARG A 467 9.28 0.47 7.28
N VAL A 468 8.03 0.40 7.71
CA VAL A 468 6.90 0.67 6.82
C VAL A 468 6.83 2.16 6.43
N SER A 469 7.02 3.08 7.39
CA SER A 469 6.98 4.53 7.12
C SER A 469 8.13 4.99 6.22
N ALA A 470 9.32 4.42 6.38
CA ALA A 470 10.53 4.81 5.67
C ALA A 470 10.37 4.77 4.14
N LEU A 471 9.64 3.78 3.63
CA LEU A 471 9.45 3.65 2.19
C LEU A 471 8.71 4.85 1.61
N LEU A 472 7.49 5.11 2.07
CA LEU A 472 6.67 6.24 1.60
C LEU A 472 7.31 7.58 1.94
N TYR A 473 7.93 7.71 3.12
CA TYR A 473 8.65 8.92 3.51
C TYR A 473 9.82 9.23 2.56
N GLY A 474 10.66 8.23 2.25
CA GLY A 474 11.75 8.35 1.30
C GLY A 474 11.27 8.70 -0.10
N MET A 475 10.17 8.07 -0.55
CA MET A 475 9.58 8.31 -1.86
C MET A 475 9.05 9.74 -1.97
N MET A 476 8.22 10.17 -1.02
CA MET A 476 7.65 11.50 -1.00
C MET A 476 8.73 12.58 -0.95
N ARG A 477 9.74 12.41 -0.08
CA ARG A 477 10.72 13.46 0.19
C ARG A 477 11.73 13.66 -0.94
N ASN A 478 12.00 12.61 -1.72
CA ASN A 478 12.93 12.66 -2.85
C ASN A 478 12.24 12.48 -4.22
N ARG A 479 10.90 12.62 -4.28
CA ARG A 479 10.11 12.49 -5.52
C ARG A 479 10.39 11.18 -6.27
N LYS A 480 10.50 10.06 -5.56
CA LYS A 480 10.77 8.77 -6.20
C LYS A 480 9.46 8.06 -6.54
N PRO A 481 9.27 7.63 -7.81
CA PRO A 481 8.02 7.02 -8.25
C PRO A 481 7.85 5.57 -7.78
N LEU A 482 8.93 4.86 -7.44
CA LEU A 482 8.86 3.46 -7.06
C LEU A 482 9.45 3.21 -5.66
N GLY A 483 8.78 2.35 -4.91
CA GLY A 483 9.21 1.87 -3.61
C GLY A 483 9.09 0.35 -3.55
N ILE A 484 10.06 -0.31 -2.91
CA ILE A 484 10.06 -1.77 -2.77
C ILE A 484 10.24 -2.16 -1.30
N PHE A 485 9.28 -2.93 -0.79
CA PHE A 485 9.45 -3.69 0.45
C PHE A 485 10.09 -5.04 0.12
N LEU A 486 11.31 -5.27 0.61
CA LEU A 486 12.00 -6.55 0.42
C LEU A 486 11.76 -7.47 1.62
N THR A 487 11.47 -8.73 1.32
CA THR A 487 11.17 -9.78 2.30
C THR A 487 12.27 -10.85 2.31
N ASP A 488 12.16 -11.80 3.24
CA ASP A 488 13.31 -12.57 3.74
C ASP A 488 13.86 -13.60 2.72
N ASP A 489 12.99 -14.26 1.96
CA ASP A 489 13.32 -15.38 1.08
C ASP A 489 13.46 -14.98 -0.39
N GLN A 490 13.27 -13.69 -0.69
CA GLN A 490 13.17 -13.19 -2.07
C GLN A 490 14.46 -12.53 -2.55
N TYR A 491 14.68 -12.60 -3.85
CA TYR A 491 15.65 -11.74 -4.52
C TYR A 491 15.11 -11.26 -5.86
N LEU A 492 15.69 -10.15 -6.32
CA LEU A 492 15.31 -9.49 -7.56
C LEU A 492 16.54 -9.34 -8.43
N LYS A 493 16.30 -9.34 -9.73
CA LYS A 493 17.31 -9.03 -10.75
C LYS A 493 16.74 -8.00 -11.71
N THR A 494 17.53 -6.98 -12.01
CA THR A 494 17.17 -6.00 -13.03
C THR A 494 17.72 -6.36 -14.40
N ASP A 495 16.94 -6.02 -15.41
CA ASP A 495 17.36 -5.81 -16.80
C ASP A 495 16.99 -4.37 -17.20
N SER A 496 17.35 -3.94 -18.40
CA SER A 496 17.15 -2.60 -18.94
C SER A 496 15.68 -2.15 -18.99
N TYR A 497 14.74 -3.10 -18.93
CA TYR A 497 13.30 -2.83 -19.09
C TYR A 497 12.41 -3.40 -17.98
N LYS A 498 12.93 -4.33 -17.17
CA LYS A 498 12.12 -5.09 -16.20
C LYS A 498 12.91 -5.45 -14.96
N MET A 499 12.16 -5.71 -13.88
CA MET A 499 12.66 -6.40 -12.69
C MET A 499 12.07 -7.79 -12.68
N THR A 500 12.90 -8.81 -12.56
CA THR A 500 12.45 -10.18 -12.38
C THR A 500 12.56 -10.54 -10.91
N LEU A 501 11.42 -10.88 -10.31
CA LEU A 501 11.32 -11.49 -9.00
C LEU A 501 11.59 -12.98 -9.12
N TYR A 502 12.40 -13.51 -8.21
CA TYR A 502 12.69 -14.92 -8.12
C TYR A 502 12.49 -15.43 -6.70
N ARG A 503 11.82 -16.59 -6.61
CA ARG A 503 11.38 -17.30 -5.39
C ARG A 503 10.64 -16.39 -4.40
N GLY A 504 9.32 -16.51 -4.35
CA GLY A 504 8.54 -16.00 -3.23
C GLY A 504 7.46 -17.01 -2.87
N PHE A 505 7.77 -17.97 -1.99
CA PHE A 505 6.73 -18.88 -1.48
C PHE A 505 6.22 -18.44 -0.10
N ASP A 506 7.09 -17.85 0.72
CA ASP A 506 6.72 -17.55 2.10
C ASP A 506 6.09 -16.17 2.25
N ILE A 507 6.62 -15.09 1.66
CA ILE A 507 5.98 -13.77 1.79
C ILE A 507 5.91 -13.11 0.42
N PRO A 508 4.73 -12.73 -0.08
CA PRO A 508 4.55 -11.95 -1.30
C PRO A 508 5.47 -10.73 -1.36
N PHE A 509 6.03 -10.50 -2.53
CA PHE A 509 6.75 -9.29 -2.84
C PHE A 509 5.77 -8.12 -2.93
N ILE A 510 6.14 -6.96 -2.40
CA ILE A 510 5.31 -5.77 -2.39
C ILE A 510 6.08 -4.61 -3.03
N ILE A 511 5.55 -4.13 -4.15
CA ILE A 511 6.02 -2.92 -4.84
C ILE A 511 4.98 -1.82 -4.72
N VAL A 512 5.43 -0.62 -4.39
CA VAL A 512 4.63 0.59 -4.30
C VAL A 512 4.96 1.47 -5.49
N ASN A 513 3.94 1.85 -6.25
CA ASN A 513 4.05 2.68 -7.43
C ASN A 513 3.26 3.98 -7.24
N ALA A 514 3.98 5.10 -7.32
CA ALA A 514 3.50 6.46 -7.15
C ALA A 514 3.54 7.25 -8.49
N CYS A 515 3.66 6.58 -9.64
CA CYS A 515 3.65 7.23 -10.96
C CYS A 515 2.32 7.95 -11.28
N ASN A 516 1.25 7.70 -10.52
CA ASN A 516 -0.04 8.40 -10.64
C ASN A 516 -0.31 9.35 -9.46
N THR A 517 0.61 9.44 -8.49
CA THR A 517 0.48 10.34 -7.35
C THR A 517 0.62 11.78 -7.82
N THR A 518 -0.40 12.59 -7.49
CA THR A 518 -0.53 13.98 -7.91
C THR A 518 -0.57 14.94 -6.72
N ILE A 519 -0.80 14.43 -5.51
CA ILE A 519 -0.89 15.18 -4.28
C ILE A 519 -0.02 14.49 -3.23
N VAL A 520 0.78 15.29 -2.54
CA VAL A 520 1.51 14.83 -1.36
C VAL A 520 1.40 15.81 -0.19
N ASP A 521 1.54 15.31 1.01
CA ASP A 521 1.73 16.09 2.23
C ASP A 521 2.48 15.27 3.29
N SER A 522 2.74 15.84 4.46
CA SER A 522 3.26 15.11 5.62
C SER A 522 2.53 15.52 6.88
N SER A 523 2.59 14.66 7.91
CA SER A 523 2.02 15.02 9.21
C SER A 523 2.68 16.29 9.76
N VAL A 524 1.85 17.13 10.37
CA VAL A 524 2.27 18.35 11.08
C VAL A 524 2.25 18.18 12.59
N TYR A 525 1.73 17.07 13.09
CA TYR A 525 1.55 16.81 14.52
C TYR A 525 2.77 16.17 15.15
N LYS A 526 2.97 16.48 16.43
CA LYS A 526 4.06 15.94 17.26
C LYS A 526 3.47 14.85 18.16
N ALA A 527 3.84 13.60 17.93
CA ALA A 527 3.30 12.46 18.68
C ALA A 527 4.10 12.13 19.96
N GLY A 528 5.19 12.84 20.24
CA GLY A 528 6.03 12.62 21.42
C GLY A 528 6.71 13.90 21.91
N SER A 529 7.64 13.77 22.86
CA SER A 529 8.35 14.90 23.49
C SER A 529 9.33 15.65 22.59
N GLY A 530 9.48 15.21 21.33
CA GLY A 530 10.34 15.83 20.32
C GLY A 530 9.78 17.11 19.72
N TYR A 531 10.66 17.89 19.08
CA TYR A 531 10.26 19.13 18.39
C TYR A 531 9.78 18.94 16.96
N ARG A 532 9.93 17.73 16.41
CA ARG A 532 9.59 17.40 15.02
C ARG A 532 8.29 16.62 14.95
N SER A 533 7.58 16.79 13.84
CA SER A 533 6.35 16.08 13.57
C SER A 533 6.64 14.62 13.20
N ARG A 534 5.68 13.75 13.49
CA ARG A 534 5.73 12.33 13.12
C ARG A 534 5.97 12.19 11.61
N GLN A 535 6.84 11.29 11.18
CA GLN A 535 7.21 11.16 9.76
C GLN A 535 6.31 10.18 8.99
N VAL A 536 5.01 10.47 9.03
CA VAL A 536 4.00 9.84 8.17
C VAL A 536 3.63 10.80 7.05
N VAL A 537 3.32 10.28 5.86
CA VAL A 537 3.07 11.08 4.65
C VAL A 537 1.67 10.87 4.10
N ALA A 538 1.13 11.90 3.44
CA ALA A 538 0.01 11.75 2.54
C ALA A 538 0.51 11.58 1.12
N MET A 539 -0.01 10.58 0.41
CA MET A 539 0.23 10.32 -1.01
C MET A 539 -1.04 9.70 -1.59
N ASN A 540 -1.58 10.33 -2.64
CA ASN A 540 -2.77 9.83 -3.33
C ASN A 540 -2.40 8.91 -4.51
N ASN A 541 -3.37 8.17 -5.04
CA ASN A 541 -3.24 7.32 -6.23
C ASN A 541 -2.04 6.36 -6.19
N LEU A 542 -1.69 5.85 -5.01
CA LEU A 542 -0.69 4.80 -4.87
C LEU A 542 -1.21 3.49 -5.45
N ARG A 543 -0.32 2.68 -6.01
CA ARG A 543 -0.59 1.30 -6.40
C ARG A 543 0.35 0.36 -5.66
N TYR A 544 -0.22 -0.60 -4.95
CA TYR A 544 0.48 -1.69 -4.28
C TYR A 544 0.35 -2.96 -5.12
N GLY A 545 1.44 -3.35 -5.78
CA GLY A 545 1.54 -4.61 -6.49
C GLY A 545 2.02 -5.70 -5.55
N LEU A 546 1.24 -6.77 -5.40
CA LEU A 546 1.58 -7.96 -4.63
C LEU A 546 1.83 -9.11 -5.59
N CYS A 547 2.85 -9.93 -5.33
CA CYS A 547 3.10 -11.14 -6.10
C CYS A 547 3.87 -12.18 -5.27
N ASN A 548 3.37 -13.42 -5.24
CA ASN A 548 4.04 -14.56 -4.62
C ASN A 548 4.21 -15.74 -5.59
N ARG A 549 4.35 -15.44 -6.87
CA ARG A 549 4.75 -16.45 -7.85
C ARG A 549 6.25 -16.71 -7.74
N ALA A 550 6.65 -17.95 -8.02
CA ALA A 550 8.05 -18.37 -7.96
C ALA A 550 8.95 -17.58 -8.92
N GLN A 551 8.41 -17.10 -10.04
CA GLN A 551 9.07 -16.19 -10.96
C GLN A 551 8.04 -15.28 -11.61
N SER A 552 8.29 -13.98 -11.61
CA SER A 552 7.43 -12.99 -12.26
C SER A 552 8.23 -11.77 -12.71
N ASN A 553 7.79 -11.15 -13.80
CA ASN A 553 8.42 -9.93 -14.32
C ASN A 553 7.55 -8.73 -13.95
N TYR A 554 8.13 -7.72 -13.31
CA TYR A 554 7.53 -6.41 -13.13
C TYR A 554 8.04 -5.47 -14.24
N SER A 555 7.13 -4.91 -15.02
CA SER A 555 7.48 -3.93 -16.03
C SER A 555 7.45 -2.52 -15.47
N PHE A 556 8.59 -1.83 -15.49
CA PHE A 556 8.70 -0.45 -15.00
C PHE A 556 7.86 0.53 -15.80
N HIS A 557 7.70 0.28 -17.11
CA HIS A 557 6.98 1.17 -18.02
C HIS A 557 5.46 1.11 -17.81
N TRP A 558 4.94 -0.07 -17.45
CA TRP A 558 3.50 -0.29 -17.26
C TRP A 558 3.10 -0.20 -15.79
N GLY A 559 4.06 -0.30 -14.86
CA GLY A 559 3.79 -0.33 -13.44
C GLY A 559 3.02 -1.58 -13.00
N GLU A 560 3.17 -2.67 -13.75
CA GLU A 560 2.36 -3.88 -13.64
C GLU A 560 3.21 -5.15 -13.76
N TRP A 561 2.70 -6.23 -13.17
CA TRP A 561 3.22 -7.57 -13.35
C TRP A 561 2.84 -8.12 -14.73
N ASP A 562 3.83 -8.64 -15.43
CA ASP A 562 3.60 -9.54 -16.55
C ASP A 562 3.25 -10.92 -15.98
N LEU A 563 1.94 -11.21 -15.95
CA LEU A 563 1.39 -12.47 -15.47
C LEU A 563 1.29 -13.53 -16.57
N SER A 564 1.67 -13.20 -17.82
CA SER A 564 1.54 -14.11 -18.97
C SER A 564 2.63 -15.19 -19.02
N ASP A 565 3.81 -14.95 -18.44
CA ASP A 565 5.00 -15.80 -18.62
C ASP A 565 5.46 -16.52 -17.31
N ALA A 566 4.54 -17.07 -16.54
CA ALA A 566 4.88 -17.97 -15.43
C ALA A 566 5.16 -19.38 -15.96
N VAL A 567 6.30 -19.57 -16.63
CA VAL A 567 6.78 -20.90 -17.04
C VAL A 567 7.50 -21.56 -15.87
N GLU A 568 7.06 -22.74 -15.46
CA GLU A 568 7.91 -23.69 -14.72
C GLU A 568 9.11 -24.05 -15.62
N GLY A 569 10.24 -23.40 -15.38
CA GLY A 569 11.55 -23.80 -15.91
C GLY A 569 11.91 -23.22 -17.29
N ASN A 570 13.05 -22.52 -17.32
CA ASN A 570 13.87 -22.14 -18.48
C ASN A 570 13.14 -21.82 -19.80
N THR A 571 13.10 -20.55 -20.17
CA THR A 571 13.77 -20.06 -21.40
C THR A 571 13.77 -18.54 -21.47
N THR A 572 14.88 -18.01 -22.00
CA THR A 572 15.01 -16.66 -22.53
C THR A 572 14.06 -16.46 -23.70
N ASP A 573 12.89 -15.87 -23.49
CA ASP A 573 12.13 -15.31 -24.59
C ASP A 573 11.59 -13.92 -24.20
N ASN A 574 11.96 -12.93 -25.00
CA ASN A 574 11.33 -11.62 -25.01
C ASN A 574 9.97 -11.79 -25.70
N PRO A 575 8.84 -11.31 -25.15
CA PRO A 575 7.55 -11.47 -25.79
C PRO A 575 7.59 -10.80 -27.17
N SER A 576 7.28 -11.57 -28.20
CA SER A 576 7.42 -11.14 -29.60
C SER A 576 6.38 -10.09 -30.02
N PHE A 577 5.27 -10.01 -29.28
CA PHE A 577 4.18 -9.07 -29.52
C PHE A 577 3.37 -8.85 -28.24
N VAL A 578 3.16 -7.59 -27.85
CA VAL A 578 2.41 -7.24 -26.63
C VAL A 578 1.34 -6.20 -26.96
N LEU A 579 0.11 -6.42 -26.46
CA LEU A 579 -0.99 -5.46 -26.50
C LEU A 579 -1.43 -5.15 -25.06
N ALA A 580 -1.24 -3.90 -24.62
CA ALA A 580 -1.67 -3.45 -23.29
C ALA A 580 -3.19 -3.25 -23.23
N ASN A 581 -3.74 -3.18 -22.01
CA ASN A 581 -5.09 -2.65 -21.84
C ASN A 581 -5.11 -1.17 -22.26
N ASN A 582 -6.26 -0.68 -22.71
CA ASN A 582 -6.42 0.74 -22.97
C ASN A 582 -6.47 1.50 -21.64
N TYR A 583 -5.92 2.71 -21.57
CA TYR A 583 -6.01 3.58 -20.38
C TYR A 583 -6.41 5.01 -20.76
N PRO A 584 -7.39 5.62 -20.08
CA PRO A 584 -8.22 5.03 -19.01
C PRO A 584 -9.13 3.89 -19.50
N ASN A 585 -9.54 2.98 -18.61
CA ASN A 585 -10.57 1.97 -18.85
C ASN A 585 -11.27 1.67 -17.51
N PRO A 586 -12.54 2.07 -17.31
CA PRO A 586 -13.42 2.68 -18.31
C PRO A 586 -12.98 4.08 -18.76
N PHE A 587 -13.41 4.53 -19.93
CA PHE A 587 -13.07 5.85 -20.48
C PHE A 587 -14.32 6.63 -20.89
N ASN A 588 -14.23 7.97 -20.91
CA ASN A 588 -15.36 8.84 -21.24
C ASN A 588 -15.45 9.21 -22.72
N SER A 589 -14.42 9.86 -23.26
CA SER A 589 -14.36 10.23 -24.68
C SER A 589 -13.15 9.64 -25.40
N GLN A 590 -12.02 9.51 -24.68
CA GLN A 590 -10.76 9.09 -25.25
C GLN A 590 -10.03 8.09 -24.35
N THR A 591 -9.35 7.13 -24.97
CA THR A 591 -8.46 6.19 -24.31
C THR A 591 -7.22 5.93 -25.16
N VAL A 592 -6.13 5.50 -24.53
CA VAL A 592 -4.87 5.21 -25.21
C VAL A 592 -4.66 3.69 -25.24
N ILE A 593 -4.59 3.14 -26.45
CA ILE A 593 -4.20 1.74 -26.71
C ILE A 593 -2.69 1.70 -26.91
N SER A 594 -1.97 1.02 -26.02
CA SER A 594 -0.50 0.89 -26.09
C SER A 594 -0.10 -0.51 -26.53
N TYR A 595 0.94 -0.62 -27.37
CA TYR A 595 1.42 -1.91 -27.88
C TYR A 595 2.92 -1.89 -28.19
N TYR A 596 3.53 -3.07 -28.20
CA TYR A 596 4.93 -3.30 -28.57
C TYR A 596 5.04 -4.38 -29.66
N ILE A 597 5.91 -4.15 -30.64
CA ILE A 597 6.25 -5.13 -31.67
C ILE A 597 7.76 -5.39 -31.63
N SER A 598 8.17 -6.67 -31.51
CA SER A 598 9.60 -7.04 -31.51
C SER A 598 10.19 -7.21 -32.91
N LYS A 599 9.33 -7.17 -33.95
CA LYS A 599 9.70 -7.23 -35.36
C LYS A 599 8.98 -6.14 -36.15
N ALA A 600 9.72 -5.40 -36.96
CA ALA A 600 9.16 -4.36 -37.81
C ALA A 600 8.12 -4.95 -38.78
N GLY A 601 6.97 -4.30 -38.94
CA GLY A 601 5.86 -4.84 -39.70
C GLY A 601 4.68 -3.87 -39.83
N ASN A 602 3.73 -4.22 -40.69
CA ASN A 602 2.50 -3.46 -40.85
C ASN A 602 1.54 -3.74 -39.69
N VAL A 603 1.13 -2.69 -38.99
CA VAL A 603 0.21 -2.75 -37.86
C VAL A 603 -1.20 -2.32 -38.28
N LYS A 604 -2.19 -3.07 -37.83
CA LYS A 604 -3.61 -2.78 -38.04
C LYS A 604 -4.37 -2.90 -36.73
N LEU A 605 -5.21 -1.90 -36.44
CA LEU A 605 -6.11 -1.87 -35.31
C LEU A 605 -7.55 -1.99 -35.80
N THR A 606 -8.34 -2.84 -35.15
CA THR A 606 -9.78 -2.96 -35.35
C THR A 606 -10.51 -2.85 -34.02
N VAL A 607 -11.70 -2.26 -34.01
CA VAL A 607 -12.58 -2.18 -32.84
C VAL A 607 -13.93 -2.72 -33.23
N HIS A 608 -14.52 -3.56 -32.39
CA HIS A 608 -15.83 -4.17 -32.58
C HIS A 608 -16.73 -3.91 -31.36
N ASP A 609 -18.04 -3.89 -31.57
CA ASP A 609 -19.00 -3.98 -30.47
C ASP A 609 -19.17 -5.44 -29.98
N VAL A 610 -19.99 -5.65 -28.94
CA VAL A 610 -20.27 -6.98 -28.37
C VAL A 610 -20.97 -7.95 -29.34
N LEU A 611 -21.57 -7.45 -30.42
CA LEU A 611 -22.19 -8.26 -31.46
C LEU A 611 -21.19 -8.61 -32.59
N GLY A 612 -19.94 -8.18 -32.46
CA GLY A 612 -18.88 -8.40 -33.44
C GLY A 612 -18.94 -7.44 -34.63
N LYS A 613 -19.76 -6.40 -34.58
CA LYS A 613 -19.82 -5.39 -35.65
C LYS A 613 -18.58 -4.51 -35.59
N GLU A 614 -17.87 -4.39 -36.71
CA GLU A 614 -16.71 -3.50 -36.85
C GLU A 614 -17.14 -2.03 -36.70
N ILE A 615 -16.55 -1.35 -35.72
CA ILE A 615 -16.76 0.06 -35.37
C ILE A 615 -15.64 0.92 -35.95
N LEU A 616 -14.40 0.45 -35.86
CA LEU A 616 -13.22 1.12 -36.40
C LEU A 616 -12.31 0.10 -37.05
N LYS A 617 -11.75 0.45 -38.19
CA LYS A 617 -10.61 -0.24 -38.79
C LYS A 617 -9.57 0.78 -39.23
N ARG A 618 -8.42 0.75 -38.56
CA ARG A 618 -7.32 1.66 -38.79
C ARG A 618 -6.07 0.89 -39.20
N ASN A 619 -5.61 1.12 -40.43
CA ASN A 619 -4.30 0.66 -40.86
C ASN A 619 -3.26 1.67 -40.37
N ILE A 620 -2.52 1.32 -39.32
CA ILE A 620 -1.47 2.16 -38.74
C ILE A 620 -0.23 2.17 -39.66
N GLY A 621 -0.07 1.14 -40.50
CA GLY A 621 0.99 1.05 -41.50
C GLY A 621 2.26 0.43 -40.95
N PHE A 622 3.36 0.54 -41.69
CA PHE A 622 4.65 -0.04 -41.32
C PHE A 622 5.22 0.67 -40.09
N GLN A 623 5.55 -0.12 -39.06
CA GLN A 623 6.16 0.36 -37.84
C GLN A 623 7.50 -0.38 -37.63
N PRO A 624 8.60 0.33 -37.29
CA PRO A 624 9.84 -0.28 -36.81
C PRO A 624 9.65 -1.10 -35.52
N VAL A 625 10.71 -1.75 -35.05
CA VAL A 625 10.69 -2.37 -33.70
C VAL A 625 10.56 -1.25 -32.66
N GLY A 626 9.64 -1.41 -31.70
CA GLY A 626 9.42 -0.40 -30.66
C GLY A 626 8.03 -0.42 -30.05
N SER A 627 7.81 0.54 -29.15
CA SER A 627 6.54 0.75 -28.44
C SER A 627 5.76 1.91 -29.05
N TYR A 628 4.45 1.75 -29.16
CA TYR A 628 3.56 2.66 -29.86
C TYR A 628 2.28 2.93 -29.06
N LYS A 629 1.66 4.08 -29.33
CA LYS A 629 0.38 4.49 -28.75
C LYS A 629 -0.58 4.86 -29.85
N TYR A 630 -1.80 4.34 -29.75
CA TYR A 630 -2.92 4.75 -30.58
C TYR A 630 -3.99 5.40 -29.70
N ILE A 631 -4.33 6.64 -30.00
CA ILE A 631 -5.37 7.37 -29.30
C ILE A 631 -6.72 7.00 -29.93
N PHE A 632 -7.55 6.28 -29.19
CA PHE A 632 -8.91 5.95 -29.59
C PHE A 632 -9.87 7.00 -29.05
N ASN A 633 -10.59 7.68 -29.94
CA ASN A 633 -11.63 8.64 -29.61
C ASN A 633 -13.00 8.07 -29.99
N ALA A 634 -13.89 7.92 -29.01
CA ALA A 634 -15.25 7.42 -29.20
C ALA A 634 -16.17 8.40 -29.96
N GLU A 635 -15.68 9.62 -30.22
CA GLU A 635 -16.37 10.66 -30.96
C GLU A 635 -15.90 10.78 -32.41
N ASP A 636 -14.73 10.20 -32.76
CA ASP A 636 -14.06 10.43 -34.04
C ASP A 636 -13.89 9.15 -34.86
N SER A 637 -15.02 8.63 -35.35
CA SER A 637 -15.02 7.80 -36.55
C SER A 637 -16.39 7.81 -37.23
N THR A 638 -16.50 8.59 -38.31
CA THR A 638 -17.60 8.53 -39.29
C THR A 638 -19.02 8.70 -38.70
N SER A 639 -19.32 9.92 -38.25
CA SER A 639 -20.69 10.43 -38.01
C SER A 639 -21.54 9.74 -36.94
N LYS A 640 -20.96 8.92 -36.06
CA LYS A 640 -21.69 8.32 -34.93
C LYS A 640 -20.87 8.38 -33.64
N ILE A 641 -21.43 9.08 -32.65
CA ILE A 641 -20.96 9.02 -31.28
C ILE A 641 -21.27 7.61 -30.75
N LEU A 642 -20.26 6.91 -30.24
CA LEU A 642 -20.44 5.56 -29.71
C LEU A 642 -21.27 5.58 -28.41
N PRO A 643 -22.25 4.67 -28.21
CA PRO A 643 -22.97 4.54 -26.95
C PRO A 643 -22.08 3.95 -25.85
N SER A 644 -22.38 4.25 -24.59
CA SER A 644 -21.74 3.60 -23.45
C SER A 644 -21.91 2.08 -23.55
N GLY A 645 -20.86 1.33 -23.26
CA GLY A 645 -20.86 -0.11 -23.44
C GLY A 645 -19.48 -0.72 -23.63
N VAL A 646 -19.47 -2.04 -23.78
CA VAL A 646 -18.27 -2.83 -23.97
C VAL A 646 -17.90 -2.88 -25.45
N TYR A 647 -16.61 -2.68 -25.73
CA TYR A 647 -16.02 -2.82 -27.06
C TYR A 647 -14.80 -3.74 -27.00
N LEU A 648 -14.49 -4.40 -28.10
CA LEU A 648 -13.33 -5.26 -28.26
C LEU A 648 -12.38 -4.64 -29.28
N PHE A 649 -11.15 -4.35 -28.88
CA PHE A 649 -10.11 -3.88 -29.80
C PHE A 649 -9.11 -4.99 -30.09
N ARG A 650 -8.76 -5.16 -31.35
CA ARG A 650 -7.84 -6.17 -31.86
C ARG A 650 -6.73 -5.51 -32.64
N LEU A 651 -5.49 -5.83 -32.28
CA LEU A 651 -4.29 -5.35 -32.95
C LEU A 651 -3.62 -6.52 -33.69
N GLU A 652 -3.29 -6.32 -34.96
CA GLU A 652 -2.68 -7.30 -35.85
C GLU A 652 -1.35 -6.77 -36.40
N THR A 653 -0.31 -7.61 -36.42
CA THR A 653 0.99 -7.32 -37.05
C THR A 653 1.66 -8.61 -37.53
N GLY A 654 1.98 -8.70 -38.83
CA GLY A 654 2.56 -9.92 -39.41
C GLY A 654 1.69 -11.16 -39.14
N SER A 655 2.25 -12.15 -38.41
CA SER A 655 1.56 -13.38 -37.98
C SER A 655 0.89 -13.27 -36.61
N TYR A 656 0.99 -12.12 -35.92
CA TYR A 656 0.48 -11.92 -34.56
C TYR A 656 -0.85 -11.17 -34.54
N SER A 657 -1.73 -11.55 -33.62
CA SER A 657 -3.02 -10.90 -33.40
C SER A 657 -3.47 -11.07 -31.95
N LEU A 658 -3.74 -9.97 -31.25
CA LEU A 658 -4.24 -9.95 -29.87
C LEU A 658 -5.51 -9.11 -29.78
N THR A 659 -6.45 -9.53 -28.93
CA THR A 659 -7.74 -8.84 -28.71
C THR A 659 -7.92 -8.55 -27.22
N LYS A 660 -8.41 -7.35 -26.90
CA LYS A 660 -8.69 -6.90 -25.53
C LYS A 660 -10.01 -6.13 -25.44
N LYS A 661 -10.52 -5.99 -24.21
CA LYS A 661 -11.80 -5.35 -23.90
C LYS A 661 -11.59 -3.90 -23.44
N MET A 662 -12.45 -2.99 -23.86
CA MET A 662 -12.56 -1.62 -23.33
C MET A 662 -14.01 -1.27 -22.98
N LEU A 663 -14.21 -0.45 -21.95
CA LEU A 663 -15.52 0.01 -21.47
C LEU A 663 -15.63 1.53 -21.66
N LEU A 664 -16.62 1.95 -22.45
CA LEU A 664 -16.97 3.36 -22.62
C LEU A 664 -18.05 3.73 -21.60
N LEU A 665 -17.77 4.69 -20.72
CA LEU A 665 -18.75 5.35 -19.86
C LEU A 665 -19.07 6.74 -20.43
N LYS A 666 -20.25 7.27 -20.17
CA LYS A 666 -20.60 8.66 -20.51
C LYS A 666 -21.28 9.31 -19.34
#